data_AF-A0A089K8P7-F1
#
_entry.id   AF-A0A089K8P7-F1
#
_cell.length_a   1.000
_cell.length_b   1.000
_cell.length_c   1.000
_cell.angle_alpha   90.00
_cell.angle_beta   90.00
_cell.angle_gamma   90.00
#
_symmetry.space_group_name_H-M   'P 1'
#
loop_
_entity.id
_entity.type
_entity.pdbx_description
1 polymer ?
#
loop_
_entity_poly.entity_id
_entity_poly.type
_entity_poly.pdbx_seq_one_letter_code
_entity_poly.pdbx_strand_id
1 'polypeptide(L)'
;MITLTRDDLSYTFLPTGDIFEFTHESTLINQFQGNPVDGSANNIYLRVHTEQGISSYPLLGIRSGSKLSHSQDQLIFEGSIEAISYRVTFAPARDGIWFWHIQLSGSGETVDVVYGQDIGVAGKGGVLANELYMSQYLDHSIWEGTNGYAVCSRQNQPQGMAFPYLQQGVVGTRAVGYSTDGMQFFGVSYKGSYVPEVLSGNLQNSNYQYELAYTALQTELMTLSVPAEFAFYGLFRPTHPAAVTELEFQAELQAAYDEIDWSAGEAVPSRDVPVLSTDIGAPYVSAQWTQAEIDAAYPNRKLEEIENGELLSFFTDEHVHVVLQPKELLVERPHGHIITTLLDKSQVDNNLISSTNYMYGIFNGQTVVGNTSFHKLLSTPRGLLNIQRNSGQRIYIRLDGVYRILTLPAAYEMGVNFAKWHYQVEDDLLTVTVFAAAGQPDVALQVQSKLGRAYDYLITNQLVMGEHEFQHPVRVEARDGILQVLPDEASVQQLPYPGLHFDIQLPGTAYTYSDDRMFYTDRQPRNGTLLTISVTQSASFQLVIQGRLTQADSLPLVSPYTPETEEALFKGFYEAFTSGFHLQLDGEEQSRIDILNETVWWYTHNAMTHFIMPHGLEQPGGAAWGTRDVCQGPMEYFLMTQHYELARNVMLKIYSHQLWESKEWPQWFMFDQHPVQAHEWHGDVVLWPLKCISDYIKATGDYSILEEQVGYHHLADALPSQRTETVLEHVKAAVETIRERFVPGTSLINYAGGDWDDTLQPADEALKTKLVSAWTVALAFQVIRNLSQVTTADAEFSASLAVMAEEMKESFRTLLIKDGVIAGFAYFQEDGSIDYMLHPLDQQTGIHYRLLPMTRSIIAELVTPEQAVANFRLIDEHLNHPDGVRLMDRPARYEGGVSTIFRRAEQAASVGREISLQYVHAHIRYLEASAKLGEADRAWEGLFQINPINIRQSVPNAQLRQSNMYFSSSDGNFPDRYSYQQNFDQLRDGSVEVKGGWRLYSSGPGIYLNQLISAILGIRFSDEELIIDPVLPASLDGLRFTYECFGRPLTFVYHIGSGPARTPELHAAGVAVTGQVLSNPYRPGAVSIAKNNLLTLPGNELHIYLAQ
;
A
#
# COMPACT_ATOMS: atom_id res chain seq x y z
N MET A 1 8.63 -30.73 11.88
CA MET A 1 9.07 -30.30 10.53
C MET A 1 10.16 -31.25 10.07
N ILE A 2 10.37 -31.37 8.76
CA ILE A 2 11.46 -32.14 8.16
C ILE A 2 12.47 -31.12 7.62
N THR A 3 13.74 -31.23 8.02
CA THR A 3 14.78 -30.31 7.57
C THR A 3 15.90 -31.10 6.92
N LEU A 4 16.22 -30.74 5.68
CA LEU A 4 17.39 -31.22 4.96
C LEU A 4 18.40 -30.07 4.85
N THR A 5 19.68 -30.37 5.02
CA THR A 5 20.74 -29.38 4.89
C THR A 5 21.79 -29.85 3.90
N ARG A 6 22.33 -28.91 3.12
CA ARG A 6 23.47 -29.14 2.24
C ARG A 6 24.21 -27.82 2.09
N ASP A 7 25.51 -27.87 2.29
CA ASP A 7 26.36 -26.68 2.39
C ASP A 7 25.75 -25.67 3.39
N ASP A 8 25.58 -24.40 3.01
CA ASP A 8 24.99 -23.35 3.83
C ASP A 8 23.47 -23.18 3.64
N LEU A 9 22.82 -24.10 2.91
CA LEU A 9 21.38 -24.08 2.67
C LEU A 9 20.62 -25.03 3.60
N SER A 10 19.45 -24.55 4.02
CA SER A 10 18.48 -25.29 4.83
C SER A 10 17.13 -25.34 4.13
N TYR A 11 16.60 -26.55 3.94
CA TYR A 11 15.32 -26.81 3.30
C TYR A 11 14.38 -27.41 4.32
N THR A 12 13.48 -26.57 4.84
CA THR A 12 12.51 -26.94 5.88
C THR A 12 11.14 -27.14 5.28
N PHE A 13 10.56 -28.30 5.57
CA PHE A 13 9.24 -28.72 5.12
C PHE A 13 8.31 -28.99 6.32
N LEU A 14 7.03 -28.79 6.10
CA LEU A 14 6.00 -29.31 7.00
C LEU A 14 6.03 -30.85 7.00
N PRO A 15 5.43 -31.52 8.02
CA PRO A 15 5.35 -32.99 8.04
C PRO A 15 4.62 -33.62 6.85
N THR A 16 3.88 -32.83 6.07
CA THR A 16 3.22 -33.18 4.81
C THR A 16 4.13 -33.06 3.58
N GLY A 17 5.34 -32.54 3.75
CA GLY A 17 6.28 -32.26 2.67
C GLY A 17 6.04 -30.93 1.93
N ASP A 18 5.09 -30.12 2.39
CA ASP A 18 4.91 -28.73 1.91
C ASP A 18 6.12 -27.86 2.30
N ILE A 19 6.55 -26.96 1.42
CA ILE A 19 7.66 -26.04 1.73
C ILE A 19 7.23 -25.10 2.85
N PHE A 20 8.06 -25.03 3.90
CA PHE A 20 7.94 -24.01 4.94
C PHE A 20 8.96 -22.89 4.69
N GLU A 21 10.25 -23.21 4.71
CA GLU A 21 11.33 -22.25 4.49
C GLU A 21 12.52 -22.91 3.77
N PHE A 22 12.91 -22.33 2.64
CA PHE A 22 14.19 -22.58 1.99
C PHE A 22 15.08 -21.37 2.26
N THR A 23 16.19 -21.57 2.97
CA THR A 23 17.05 -20.47 3.40
C THR A 23 18.52 -20.70 3.07
N HIS A 24 19.21 -19.60 2.80
CA HIS A 24 20.67 -19.50 2.82
C HIS A 24 21.04 -18.38 3.79
N GLU A 25 21.60 -18.73 4.94
CA GLU A 25 21.79 -17.80 6.06
C GLU A 25 20.50 -17.01 6.39
N SER A 26 20.49 -15.69 6.14
CA SER A 26 19.35 -14.79 6.36
C SER A 26 18.46 -14.60 5.13
N THR A 27 18.82 -15.15 3.97
CA THR A 27 18.02 -15.05 2.74
C THR A 27 16.94 -16.14 2.73
N LEU A 28 15.70 -15.73 2.49
CA LEU A 28 14.55 -16.62 2.26
C LEU A 28 14.32 -16.75 0.75
N ILE A 29 14.36 -17.99 0.25
CA ILE A 29 14.27 -18.30 -1.18
C ILE A 29 12.81 -18.38 -1.64
N ASN A 30 11.92 -19.03 -0.89
CA ASN A 30 10.47 -19.03 -1.17
C ASN A 30 9.79 -17.73 -0.72
N GLN A 31 8.61 -17.42 -1.27
CA GLN A 31 7.89 -16.18 -0.95
C GLN A 31 6.97 -16.34 0.26
N PHE A 32 6.25 -17.47 0.31
CA PHE A 32 5.27 -17.77 1.36
C PHE A 32 5.73 -18.95 2.21
N GLN A 33 5.60 -18.82 3.53
CA GLN A 33 5.66 -19.98 4.40
C GLN A 33 4.39 -20.82 4.24
N GLY A 34 4.54 -22.12 3.94
CA GLY A 34 3.41 -23.05 3.94
C GLY A 34 2.79 -23.18 5.32
N ASN A 35 1.50 -23.53 5.38
CA ASN A 35 0.83 -23.79 6.65
C ASN A 35 0.23 -25.21 6.72
N PRO A 36 0.08 -25.79 7.92
CA PRO A 36 -0.40 -27.16 8.09
C PRO A 36 -1.81 -27.50 7.55
N VAL A 37 -2.64 -26.50 7.25
CA VAL A 37 -4.01 -26.70 6.74
C VAL A 37 -4.07 -26.55 5.22
N ASP A 38 -3.56 -25.43 4.69
CA ASP A 38 -3.62 -25.17 3.24
C ASP A 38 -2.47 -25.82 2.46
N GLY A 39 -1.35 -26.09 3.11
CA GLY A 39 -0.08 -26.47 2.50
C GLY A 39 0.76 -25.27 2.06
N SER A 40 1.54 -25.47 1.01
CA SER A 40 2.42 -24.47 0.39
C SER A 40 1.85 -23.95 -0.93
N ALA A 41 2.33 -22.79 -1.40
CA ALA A 41 1.92 -22.21 -2.69
C ALA A 41 2.58 -22.91 -3.88
N ASN A 42 3.76 -23.52 -3.68
CA ASN A 42 4.43 -24.34 -4.67
C ASN A 42 3.71 -25.69 -4.87
N ASN A 43 3.79 -26.24 -6.08
CA ASN A 43 3.46 -27.64 -6.31
C ASN A 43 4.06 -28.15 -7.63
N ILE A 44 3.91 -29.45 -7.87
CA ILE A 44 4.16 -30.08 -9.16
C ILE A 44 2.87 -30.77 -9.55
N TYR A 45 2.32 -30.43 -10.71
CA TYR A 45 1.05 -30.95 -11.19
C TYR A 45 1.28 -31.93 -12.33
N LEU A 46 0.87 -33.18 -12.15
CA LEU A 46 0.71 -34.12 -13.26
C LEU A 46 -0.60 -33.81 -13.98
N ARG A 47 -0.56 -33.66 -15.31
CA ARG A 47 -1.77 -33.47 -16.09
C ARG A 47 -1.96 -34.58 -17.09
N VAL A 48 -3.15 -35.16 -17.10
CA VAL A 48 -3.56 -36.24 -18.00
C VAL A 48 -4.40 -35.66 -19.11
N HIS A 49 -3.97 -35.86 -20.35
CA HIS A 49 -4.62 -35.34 -21.54
C HIS A 49 -5.49 -36.42 -22.18
N THR A 50 -6.77 -36.13 -22.33
CA THR A 50 -7.75 -37.03 -22.96
C THR A 50 -8.55 -36.27 -24.02
N GLU A 51 -9.36 -36.98 -24.81
CA GLU A 51 -10.32 -36.33 -25.73
C GLU A 51 -11.34 -35.44 -25.01
N GLN A 52 -11.54 -35.63 -23.69
CA GLN A 52 -12.50 -34.90 -22.87
C GLN A 52 -11.91 -33.63 -22.25
N GLY A 53 -10.58 -33.44 -22.32
CA GLY A 53 -9.87 -32.30 -21.73
C GLY A 53 -8.66 -32.71 -20.88
N ILE A 54 -8.22 -31.78 -20.04
CA ILE A 54 -7.05 -31.92 -19.17
C ILE A 54 -7.52 -32.13 -17.73
N SER A 55 -7.07 -33.22 -17.11
CA SER A 55 -7.22 -33.46 -15.67
C SER A 55 -5.90 -33.20 -14.96
N SER A 56 -5.89 -32.36 -13.92
CA SER A 56 -4.66 -31.90 -13.26
C SER A 56 -4.63 -32.32 -11.78
N TYR A 57 -3.50 -32.87 -11.33
CA TYR A 57 -3.34 -33.47 -10.01
C TYR A 57 -2.05 -33.00 -9.33
N PRO A 58 -2.10 -32.45 -8.09
CA PRO A 58 -0.90 -32.10 -7.35
C PRO A 58 -0.15 -33.36 -6.91
N LEU A 59 1.18 -33.33 -7.00
CA LEU A 59 2.07 -34.43 -6.58
C LEU A 59 2.74 -34.18 -5.23
N LEU A 60 2.73 -32.92 -4.76
CA LEU A 60 3.40 -32.51 -3.53
C LEU A 60 2.41 -32.13 -2.41
N GLY A 61 2.90 -32.22 -1.18
CA GLY A 61 2.25 -31.66 0.00
C GLY A 61 0.93 -32.31 0.39
N ILE A 62 0.22 -31.67 1.31
CA ILE A 62 -1.03 -32.17 1.90
C ILE A 62 -2.14 -32.41 0.87
N ARG A 63 -2.08 -31.72 -0.28
CA ARG A 63 -3.09 -31.81 -1.35
C ARG A 63 -2.90 -33.01 -2.27
N SER A 64 -1.72 -33.66 -2.26
CA SER A 64 -1.40 -34.77 -3.16
C SER A 64 -1.92 -36.13 -2.71
N GLY A 65 -2.10 -36.32 -1.39
CA GLY A 65 -2.33 -37.65 -0.82
C GLY A 65 -1.13 -38.60 -0.94
N SER A 66 0.05 -38.09 -1.31
CA SER A 66 1.29 -38.86 -1.42
C SER A 66 1.68 -39.52 -0.10
N LYS A 67 2.25 -40.73 -0.20
CA LYS A 67 3.03 -41.31 0.89
C LYS A 67 4.37 -40.59 0.95
N LEU A 68 4.69 -40.09 2.14
CA LEU A 68 5.94 -39.38 2.38
C LEU A 68 6.97 -40.29 3.07
N SER A 69 8.18 -40.32 2.54
CA SER A 69 9.34 -40.92 3.20
C SER A 69 10.53 -39.98 3.08
N HIS A 70 11.52 -40.15 3.95
CA HIS A 70 12.73 -39.33 3.93
C HIS A 70 13.95 -40.14 4.34
N SER A 71 15.10 -39.76 3.80
CA SER A 71 16.43 -40.17 4.26
C SER A 71 17.13 -38.99 4.94
N GLN A 72 18.44 -39.07 5.15
CA GLN A 72 19.23 -37.93 5.64
C GLN A 72 19.35 -36.81 4.60
N ASP A 73 19.16 -37.13 3.33
CA ASP A 73 19.54 -36.32 2.18
C ASP A 73 18.46 -36.26 1.10
N GLN A 74 17.30 -36.90 1.27
CA GLN A 74 16.20 -36.89 0.29
C GLN A 74 14.84 -36.87 0.98
N LEU A 75 13.86 -36.23 0.33
CA LEU A 75 12.44 -36.28 0.68
C LEU A 75 11.67 -36.86 -0.50
N ILE A 76 10.88 -37.91 -0.27
CA ILE A 76 10.31 -38.75 -1.32
C ILE A 76 8.79 -38.81 -1.16
N PHE A 77 8.07 -38.48 -2.24
CA PHE A 77 6.62 -38.54 -2.40
C PHE A 77 6.26 -39.67 -3.35
N GLU A 78 5.41 -40.60 -2.94
CA GLU A 78 4.98 -41.73 -3.78
C GLU A 78 3.47 -41.88 -3.78
N GLY A 79 2.90 -42.18 -4.95
CA GLY A 79 1.47 -42.42 -5.07
C GLY A 79 1.07 -42.96 -6.44
N SER A 80 -0.24 -42.99 -6.65
CA SER A 80 -0.84 -43.39 -7.92
C SER A 80 -2.02 -42.49 -8.24
N ILE A 81 -2.07 -41.97 -9.46
CA ILE A 81 -3.17 -41.17 -10.00
C ILE A 81 -3.70 -41.92 -11.22
N GLU A 82 -4.98 -42.26 -11.20
CA GLU A 82 -5.58 -43.15 -12.21
C GLU A 82 -4.75 -44.46 -12.35
N ALA A 83 -4.23 -44.76 -13.54
CA ALA A 83 -3.36 -45.91 -13.82
C ALA A 83 -1.85 -45.56 -13.76
N ILE A 84 -1.51 -44.32 -13.40
CA ILE A 84 -0.13 -43.80 -13.41
C ILE A 84 0.44 -43.88 -12.00
N SER A 85 1.52 -44.63 -11.83
CA SER A 85 2.34 -44.58 -10.62
C SER A 85 3.32 -43.42 -10.74
N TYR A 86 3.48 -42.65 -9.66
CA TYR A 86 4.46 -41.57 -9.61
C TYR A 86 5.36 -41.67 -8.37
N ARG A 87 6.57 -41.17 -8.53
CA ARG A 87 7.50 -40.87 -7.44
C ARG A 87 8.15 -39.52 -7.70
N VAL A 88 8.12 -38.64 -6.71
CA VAL A 88 8.82 -37.36 -6.74
C VAL A 88 9.84 -37.34 -5.60
N THR A 89 11.10 -37.13 -5.90
CA THR A 89 12.21 -37.06 -4.94
C THR A 89 12.80 -35.67 -4.93
N PHE A 90 12.70 -34.96 -3.81
CA PHE A 90 13.48 -33.77 -3.54
C PHE A 90 14.87 -34.17 -3.03
N ALA A 91 15.91 -33.61 -3.65
CA ALA A 91 17.29 -33.85 -3.25
C ALA A 91 18.11 -32.55 -3.31
N PRO A 92 18.66 -32.05 -2.19
CA PRO A 92 19.65 -31.00 -2.21
C PRO A 92 21.02 -31.54 -2.67
N ALA A 93 21.61 -30.86 -3.64
CA ALA A 93 22.92 -31.09 -4.20
C ALA A 93 23.91 -30.01 -3.76
N ARG A 94 25.18 -30.19 -4.10
CA ARG A 94 26.23 -29.20 -3.81
C ARG A 94 26.01 -27.90 -4.57
N ASP A 95 26.74 -26.87 -4.15
CA ASP A 95 26.82 -25.58 -4.85
C ASP A 95 25.45 -24.90 -4.94
N GLY A 96 24.63 -25.00 -3.89
CA GLY A 96 23.33 -24.33 -3.81
C GLY A 96 22.28 -24.82 -4.82
N ILE A 97 22.40 -26.06 -5.29
CA ILE A 97 21.48 -26.67 -6.24
C ILE A 97 20.54 -27.64 -5.52
N TRP A 98 19.29 -27.74 -5.97
CA TRP A 98 18.39 -28.81 -5.57
C TRP A 98 17.57 -29.30 -6.75
N PHE A 99 17.06 -30.52 -6.64
CA PHE A 99 16.27 -31.16 -7.69
C PHE A 99 14.96 -31.70 -7.14
N TRP A 100 13.92 -31.62 -7.98
CA TRP A 100 12.67 -32.36 -7.88
C TRP A 100 12.65 -33.42 -8.98
N HIS A 101 13.17 -34.59 -8.68
CA HIS A 101 13.26 -35.70 -9.62
C HIS A 101 11.95 -36.48 -9.67
N ILE A 102 11.41 -36.65 -10.87
CA ILE A 102 10.07 -37.18 -11.13
C ILE A 102 10.21 -38.46 -11.95
N GLN A 103 9.56 -39.51 -11.47
CA GLN A 103 9.44 -40.79 -12.14
C GLN A 103 7.96 -41.09 -12.34
N LEU A 104 7.54 -41.29 -13.59
CA LEU A 104 6.16 -41.62 -13.97
C LEU A 104 6.15 -42.96 -14.69
N SER A 105 5.20 -43.83 -14.35
CA SER A 105 5.01 -45.12 -15.00
C SER A 105 3.52 -45.35 -15.26
N GLY A 106 3.17 -45.59 -16.52
CA GLY A 106 1.80 -45.78 -16.96
C GLY A 106 1.68 -46.90 -18.01
N SER A 107 0.56 -46.92 -18.72
CA SER A 107 0.18 -47.93 -19.71
C SER A 107 -0.12 -47.35 -21.10
N GLY A 108 0.19 -46.08 -21.35
CA GLY A 108 0.02 -45.39 -22.63
C GLY A 108 -0.70 -44.03 -22.54
N GLU A 109 -0.92 -43.53 -21.33
CA GLU A 109 -1.53 -42.23 -21.06
C GLU A 109 -0.65 -41.10 -21.61
N THR A 110 -1.28 -40.04 -22.12
CA THR A 110 -0.56 -38.84 -22.56
C THR A 110 -0.60 -37.80 -21.46
N VAL A 111 0.57 -37.34 -21.03
CA VAL A 111 0.73 -36.45 -19.88
C VAL A 111 1.72 -35.34 -20.15
N ASP A 112 1.60 -34.25 -19.41
CA ASP A 112 2.70 -33.34 -19.13
C ASP A 112 2.74 -33.01 -17.62
N VAL A 113 3.79 -32.31 -17.21
CA VAL A 113 3.96 -31.88 -15.82
C VAL A 113 4.19 -30.38 -15.76
N VAL A 114 3.49 -29.72 -14.84
CA VAL A 114 3.61 -28.28 -14.56
C VAL A 114 4.23 -28.09 -13.19
N TYR A 115 5.42 -27.52 -13.15
CA TYR A 115 6.09 -27.03 -11.95
C TYR A 115 5.62 -25.62 -11.62
N GLY A 116 5.40 -25.33 -10.34
CA GLY A 116 5.11 -23.99 -9.84
C GLY A 116 5.81 -23.73 -8.51
N GLN A 117 6.48 -22.58 -8.38
CA GLN A 117 7.24 -22.20 -7.19
C GLN A 117 7.17 -20.70 -6.95
N ASP A 118 6.64 -20.33 -5.80
CA ASP A 118 6.72 -18.97 -5.27
C ASP A 118 8.16 -18.67 -4.81
N ILE A 119 8.66 -17.47 -5.12
CA ILE A 119 10.05 -17.08 -4.87
C ILE A 119 10.15 -15.69 -4.22
N GLY A 120 10.90 -15.60 -3.12
CA GLY A 120 11.18 -14.35 -2.39
C GLY A 120 12.58 -13.81 -2.71
N VAL A 121 13.60 -14.68 -2.64
CA VAL A 121 15.01 -14.40 -3.00
C VAL A 121 15.53 -13.10 -2.38
N ALA A 122 15.19 -12.87 -1.11
CA ALA A 122 15.54 -11.66 -0.36
C ALA A 122 15.72 -11.97 1.12
N GLY A 123 16.19 -11.00 1.91
CA GLY A 123 16.33 -11.15 3.35
C GLY A 123 14.99 -11.52 4.00
N LYS A 124 14.99 -12.51 4.91
CA LYS A 124 13.79 -13.07 5.55
C LYS A 124 12.87 -11.99 6.14
N GLY A 125 13.44 -11.02 6.86
CA GLY A 125 12.66 -9.91 7.43
C GLY A 125 11.97 -9.06 6.35
N GLY A 126 12.62 -8.83 5.21
CA GLY A 126 12.04 -8.10 4.07
C GLY A 126 10.87 -8.85 3.42
N VAL A 127 11.03 -10.16 3.17
CA VAL A 127 9.97 -10.99 2.58
C VAL A 127 8.77 -11.08 3.53
N LEU A 128 9.01 -11.32 4.83
CA LEU A 128 7.93 -11.40 5.82
C LEU A 128 7.28 -10.04 6.10
N ALA A 129 8.00 -8.93 5.95
CA ALA A 129 7.43 -7.59 6.07
C ALA A 129 6.53 -7.22 4.89
N ASN A 130 6.98 -7.49 3.65
CA ASN A 130 6.21 -7.21 2.44
C ASN A 130 6.74 -8.00 1.23
N GLU A 131 6.11 -9.13 0.94
CA GLU A 131 6.47 -9.97 -0.20
C GLU A 131 6.16 -9.34 -1.57
N LEU A 132 5.17 -8.44 -1.63
CA LEU A 132 4.80 -7.73 -2.85
C LEU A 132 5.93 -6.77 -3.25
N TYR A 133 6.43 -6.01 -2.28
CA TYR A 133 7.53 -5.08 -2.48
C TYR A 133 8.81 -5.79 -2.92
N MET A 134 9.18 -6.91 -2.28
CA MET A 134 10.40 -7.63 -2.66
C MET A 134 10.34 -8.18 -4.10
N SER A 135 9.14 -8.57 -4.56
CA SER A 135 8.91 -9.03 -5.93
C SER A 135 9.11 -7.94 -6.97
N GLN A 136 8.77 -6.69 -6.65
CA GLN A 136 8.91 -5.55 -7.58
C GLN A 136 10.37 -5.32 -8.04
N TYR A 137 11.34 -5.81 -7.29
CA TYR A 137 12.79 -5.70 -7.56
C TYR A 137 13.45 -7.03 -7.95
N LEU A 138 12.67 -8.11 -8.07
CA LEU A 138 13.18 -9.41 -8.49
C LEU A 138 13.09 -9.51 -10.02
N ASP A 139 14.21 -9.31 -10.72
CA ASP A 139 14.24 -9.35 -12.19
C ASP A 139 14.26 -10.78 -12.70
N HIS A 140 13.27 -11.17 -13.50
CA HIS A 140 13.26 -12.42 -14.24
C HIS A 140 13.80 -12.22 -15.66
N SER A 141 14.78 -13.02 -16.04
CA SER A 141 15.27 -13.18 -17.41
C SER A 141 15.03 -14.61 -17.87
N ILE A 142 14.63 -14.77 -19.13
CA ILE A 142 14.17 -16.05 -19.68
C ILE A 142 15.14 -16.51 -20.76
N TRP A 143 15.61 -17.74 -20.65
CA TRP A 143 16.58 -18.32 -21.57
C TRP A 143 16.12 -19.69 -22.07
N GLU A 144 16.34 -19.98 -23.35
CA GLU A 144 16.13 -21.32 -23.89
C GLU A 144 17.46 -22.05 -24.02
N GLY A 145 17.62 -23.12 -23.23
CA GLY A 145 18.76 -24.03 -23.29
C GLY A 145 18.45 -25.33 -24.05
N THR A 146 19.31 -26.33 -23.87
CA THR A 146 19.10 -27.67 -24.47
C THR A 146 17.80 -28.32 -23.98
N ASN A 147 17.42 -28.05 -22.73
CA ASN A 147 16.23 -28.59 -22.07
C ASN A 147 15.03 -27.62 -22.12
N GLY A 148 14.99 -26.71 -23.10
CA GLY A 148 13.92 -25.72 -23.23
C GLY A 148 14.10 -24.53 -22.28
N TYR A 149 12.99 -23.96 -21.80
CA TYR A 149 13.01 -22.74 -20.99
C TYR A 149 13.65 -22.92 -19.60
N ALA A 150 14.43 -21.92 -19.20
CA ALA A 150 14.90 -21.69 -17.84
C ALA A 150 14.59 -20.25 -17.44
N VAL A 151 14.21 -20.07 -16.17
CA VAL A 151 13.92 -18.76 -15.57
C VAL A 151 15.05 -18.41 -14.62
N CYS A 152 15.72 -17.28 -14.87
CA CYS A 152 16.82 -16.76 -14.08
C CYS A 152 16.37 -15.46 -13.39
N SER A 153 16.35 -15.46 -12.07
CA SER A 153 15.84 -14.37 -11.24
C SER A 153 16.95 -13.72 -10.43
N ARG A 154 17.09 -12.40 -10.48
CA ARG A 154 18.08 -11.62 -9.73
C ARG A 154 17.38 -10.59 -8.85
N GLN A 155 17.65 -10.62 -7.55
CA GLN A 155 17.15 -9.57 -6.64
C GLN A 155 18.01 -8.32 -6.83
N ASN A 156 17.39 -7.27 -7.39
CA ASN A 156 18.08 -6.03 -7.75
C ASN A 156 18.21 -5.07 -6.58
N GLN A 157 17.32 -5.15 -5.59
CA GLN A 157 17.47 -4.39 -4.37
C GLN A 157 18.54 -5.07 -3.49
N PRO A 158 19.59 -4.34 -3.07
CA PRO A 158 20.69 -4.93 -2.34
C PRO A 158 20.23 -5.55 -1.01
N GLN A 159 20.63 -6.78 -0.76
CA GLN A 159 20.43 -7.49 0.51
C GLN A 159 21.73 -7.38 1.32
N GLY A 160 21.90 -6.24 2.00
CA GLY A 160 23.20 -5.82 2.51
C GLY A 160 24.11 -5.41 1.34
N MET A 161 25.18 -6.17 1.10
CA MET A 161 26.10 -5.95 -0.03
C MET A 161 25.88 -6.95 -1.18
N ALA A 162 24.90 -7.85 -1.07
CA ALA A 162 24.67 -8.95 -1.99
C ALA A 162 23.46 -8.72 -2.91
N PHE A 163 23.47 -9.38 -4.06
CA PHE A 163 22.35 -9.42 -5.03
C PHE A 163 21.96 -10.87 -5.30
N PRO A 164 21.13 -11.49 -4.44
CA PRO A 164 20.82 -12.92 -4.55
C PRO A 164 20.25 -13.32 -5.92
N TYR A 165 20.59 -14.52 -6.36
CA TYR A 165 20.21 -15.05 -7.68
C TYR A 165 19.63 -16.46 -7.57
N LEU A 166 18.64 -16.75 -8.41
CA LEU A 166 17.99 -18.04 -8.51
C LEU A 166 17.78 -18.42 -9.98
N GLN A 167 18.19 -19.63 -10.37
CA GLN A 167 17.90 -20.21 -11.69
C GLN A 167 17.03 -21.45 -11.53
N GLN A 168 15.95 -21.54 -12.29
CA GLN A 168 15.01 -22.67 -12.28
C GLN A 168 14.81 -23.20 -13.69
N GLY A 169 14.76 -24.52 -13.84
CA GLY A 169 14.64 -25.18 -15.13
C GLY A 169 14.37 -26.67 -15.00
N VAL A 170 14.59 -27.42 -16.07
CA VAL A 170 14.40 -28.88 -16.11
C VAL A 170 15.59 -29.59 -16.74
N VAL A 171 15.84 -30.83 -16.32
CA VAL A 171 16.82 -31.77 -16.89
C VAL A 171 16.15 -33.11 -17.21
N GLY A 172 16.59 -33.79 -18.27
CA GLY A 172 16.02 -35.07 -18.70
C GLY A 172 14.75 -34.97 -19.58
N THR A 173 14.16 -33.78 -19.69
CA THR A 173 13.05 -33.46 -20.63
C THR A 173 13.15 -31.99 -21.07
N ARG A 174 12.25 -31.50 -21.91
CA ARG A 174 12.16 -30.08 -22.29
C ARG A 174 11.05 -29.33 -21.56
N ALA A 175 11.34 -28.13 -21.06
CA ALA A 175 10.34 -27.15 -20.66
C ALA A 175 9.88 -26.36 -21.90
N VAL A 176 8.61 -26.52 -22.29
CA VAL A 176 8.00 -25.88 -23.47
C VAL A 176 7.08 -24.72 -23.11
N GLY A 177 6.81 -24.53 -21.82
CA GLY A 177 5.99 -23.44 -21.29
C GLY A 177 6.64 -22.77 -20.08
N TYR A 178 6.45 -21.46 -19.90
CA TYR A 178 6.81 -20.74 -18.67
C TYR A 178 5.84 -19.59 -18.32
N SER A 179 5.83 -19.20 -17.04
CA SER A 179 5.29 -17.93 -16.53
C SER A 179 6.07 -17.50 -15.28
N THR A 180 5.99 -16.24 -14.87
CA THR A 180 6.83 -15.68 -13.78
C THR A 180 6.06 -15.01 -12.65
N ASP A 181 4.75 -14.80 -12.79
CA ASP A 181 3.92 -14.20 -11.74
C ASP A 181 2.70 -15.06 -11.39
N GLY A 182 2.32 -15.03 -10.12
CA GLY A 182 1.17 -15.75 -9.58
C GLY A 182 -0.15 -15.34 -10.23
N MET A 183 -0.28 -14.11 -10.72
CA MET A 183 -1.44 -13.68 -11.51
C MET A 183 -1.58 -14.47 -12.81
N GLN A 184 -0.47 -14.87 -13.45
CA GLN A 184 -0.52 -15.70 -14.67
C GLN A 184 -0.86 -17.16 -14.35
N PHE A 185 -0.38 -17.67 -13.21
CA PHE A 185 -0.54 -19.06 -12.83
C PHE A 185 -1.92 -19.35 -12.20
N PHE A 186 -2.27 -18.58 -11.19
CA PHE A 186 -3.51 -18.75 -10.43
C PHE A 186 -4.69 -18.06 -11.11
N GLY A 187 -4.47 -16.85 -11.66
CA GLY A 187 -5.52 -16.02 -12.23
C GLY A 187 -6.39 -15.32 -11.18
N VAL A 188 -7.03 -14.22 -11.54
CA VAL A 188 -8.00 -13.52 -10.66
C VAL A 188 -9.21 -14.39 -10.33
N SER A 189 -9.52 -15.35 -11.21
CA SER A 189 -10.59 -16.35 -11.03
C SER A 189 -10.34 -17.25 -9.81
N TYR A 190 -9.07 -17.42 -9.37
CA TYR A 190 -8.70 -18.23 -8.20
C TYR A 190 -9.44 -17.80 -6.92
N LYS A 191 -9.76 -16.51 -6.78
CA LYS A 191 -10.48 -15.96 -5.61
C LYS A 191 -11.89 -16.55 -5.44
N GLY A 192 -12.48 -17.07 -6.53
CA GLY A 192 -13.76 -17.77 -6.54
C GLY A 192 -13.66 -19.26 -6.85
N SER A 193 -12.69 -19.71 -7.64
CA SER A 193 -12.57 -21.12 -8.06
C SER A 193 -11.72 -21.96 -7.09
N TYR A 194 -10.72 -21.35 -6.46
CA TYR A 194 -9.63 -22.03 -5.71
C TYR A 194 -8.87 -23.09 -6.51
N VAL A 195 -8.94 -22.99 -7.84
CA VAL A 195 -8.22 -23.83 -8.80
C VAL A 195 -7.34 -22.91 -9.65
N PRO A 196 -6.02 -23.14 -9.75
CA PRO A 196 -5.18 -22.31 -10.59
C PRO A 196 -5.63 -22.37 -12.06
N GLU A 197 -5.90 -21.21 -12.65
CA GLU A 197 -6.52 -21.08 -13.97
C GLU A 197 -5.74 -21.81 -15.07
N VAL A 198 -4.41 -21.76 -14.99
CA VAL A 198 -3.53 -22.30 -16.02
C VAL A 198 -3.52 -23.84 -16.08
N LEU A 199 -4.00 -24.52 -15.04
CA LEU A 199 -4.07 -25.98 -15.02
C LEU A 199 -5.08 -26.56 -16.02
N SER A 200 -5.91 -25.71 -16.64
CA SER A 200 -6.83 -26.06 -17.73
C SER A 200 -6.28 -25.76 -19.13
N GLY A 201 -5.12 -25.10 -19.25
CA GLY A 201 -4.56 -24.59 -20.51
C GLY A 201 -3.04 -24.75 -20.61
N ASN A 202 -2.36 -23.86 -21.35
CA ASN A 202 -0.89 -23.84 -21.40
C ASN A 202 -0.37 -22.57 -20.71
N LEU A 203 0.87 -22.61 -20.23
CA LEU A 203 1.55 -21.42 -19.73
C LEU A 203 1.69 -20.37 -20.84
N GLN A 204 1.64 -19.08 -20.46
CA GLN A 204 1.53 -17.95 -21.39
C GLN A 204 2.81 -17.67 -22.18
N ASN A 205 3.97 -18.19 -21.75
CA ASN A 205 5.28 -17.91 -22.35
C ASN A 205 5.60 -16.41 -22.39
N SER A 206 5.30 -15.72 -21.29
CA SER A 206 5.61 -14.32 -21.10
C SER A 206 6.13 -14.09 -19.69
N ASN A 207 7.13 -13.21 -19.58
CA ASN A 207 7.56 -12.68 -18.29
C ASN A 207 6.57 -11.59 -17.90
N TYR A 208 5.95 -11.71 -16.73
CA TYR A 208 5.18 -10.64 -16.12
C TYR A 208 5.87 -10.20 -14.83
N GLN A 209 6.40 -8.98 -14.84
CA GLN A 209 7.07 -8.35 -13.70
C GLN A 209 6.04 -7.61 -12.85
N TYR A 210 5.53 -8.30 -11.84
CA TYR A 210 4.52 -7.73 -10.93
C TYR A 210 4.87 -7.97 -9.45
N GLU A 211 3.96 -8.54 -8.67
CA GLU A 211 4.04 -8.54 -7.20
C GLU A 211 3.93 -9.93 -6.56
N LEU A 212 3.67 -10.97 -7.35
CA LEU A 212 3.57 -12.35 -6.88
C LEU A 212 4.61 -13.21 -7.61
N ALA A 213 5.90 -12.96 -7.39
CA ALA A 213 6.97 -13.69 -8.08
C ALA A 213 6.79 -15.21 -7.93
N TYR A 214 6.47 -15.86 -9.05
CA TYR A 214 6.06 -17.26 -9.12
C TYR A 214 6.53 -17.89 -10.43
N THR A 215 7.62 -18.64 -10.38
CA THR A 215 8.12 -19.38 -11.53
C THR A 215 7.25 -20.59 -11.79
N ALA A 216 6.68 -20.68 -13.00
CA ALA A 216 6.07 -21.91 -13.49
C ALA A 216 6.77 -22.42 -14.75
N LEU A 217 6.88 -23.74 -14.87
CA LEU A 217 7.48 -24.42 -16.03
C LEU A 217 6.61 -25.61 -16.44
N GLN A 218 6.36 -25.78 -17.74
CA GLN A 218 5.55 -26.86 -18.29
C GLN A 218 6.42 -27.75 -19.18
N THR A 219 6.41 -29.06 -18.93
CA THR A 219 7.15 -30.02 -19.78
C THR A 219 6.48 -30.21 -21.13
N GLU A 220 7.22 -30.74 -22.10
CA GLU A 220 6.62 -31.31 -23.29
C GLU A 220 5.66 -32.47 -22.97
N LEU A 221 4.71 -32.73 -23.88
CA LEU A 221 3.81 -33.87 -23.80
C LEU A 221 4.59 -35.17 -23.97
N MET A 222 4.26 -36.16 -23.15
CA MET A 222 4.85 -37.49 -23.18
C MET A 222 3.78 -38.58 -23.12
N THR A 223 4.02 -39.67 -23.83
CA THR A 223 3.18 -40.87 -23.79
C THR A 223 3.85 -41.93 -22.93
N LEU A 224 3.22 -42.34 -21.83
CA LEU A 224 3.75 -43.28 -20.83
C LEU A 224 3.71 -44.74 -21.28
N SER A 225 4.26 -45.03 -22.47
CA SER A 225 4.49 -46.40 -22.97
C SER A 225 5.74 -47.06 -22.36
N VAL A 226 6.65 -46.23 -21.86
CA VAL A 226 7.83 -46.57 -21.06
C VAL A 226 7.87 -45.60 -19.86
N PRO A 227 8.49 -45.97 -18.74
CA PRO A 227 8.69 -45.04 -17.64
C PRO A 227 9.39 -43.76 -18.10
N ALA A 228 8.89 -42.62 -17.63
CA ALA A 228 9.49 -41.31 -17.86
C ALA A 228 10.23 -40.85 -16.59
N GLU A 229 11.42 -40.28 -16.77
CA GLU A 229 12.29 -39.85 -15.68
C GLU A 229 12.98 -38.53 -16.05
N PHE A 230 12.85 -37.52 -15.21
CA PHE A 230 13.39 -36.17 -15.40
C PHE A 230 13.41 -35.41 -14.07
N ALA A 231 14.00 -34.21 -14.00
CA ALA A 231 13.94 -33.40 -12.78
C ALA A 231 13.79 -31.91 -13.08
N PHE A 232 12.94 -31.22 -12.30
CA PHE A 232 13.06 -29.77 -12.17
C PHE A 232 14.20 -29.43 -11.22
N TYR A 233 14.85 -28.29 -11.40
CA TYR A 233 15.92 -27.84 -10.52
C TYR A 233 15.72 -26.40 -10.06
N GLY A 234 16.33 -26.08 -8.92
CA GLY A 234 16.66 -24.72 -8.53
C GLY A 234 18.15 -24.61 -8.23
N LEU A 235 18.75 -23.49 -8.61
CA LEU A 235 20.17 -23.17 -8.40
C LEU A 235 20.26 -21.78 -7.82
N PHE A 236 20.73 -21.68 -6.58
CA PHE A 236 20.85 -20.42 -5.85
C PHE A 236 22.30 -19.95 -5.80
N ARG A 237 22.51 -18.65 -5.96
CA ARG A 237 23.79 -17.98 -5.67
C ARG A 237 23.53 -16.84 -4.67
N PRO A 238 24.30 -16.74 -3.57
CA PRO A 238 24.12 -15.67 -2.59
C PRO A 238 24.28 -14.27 -3.18
N THR A 239 25.06 -14.14 -4.26
CA THR A 239 25.22 -12.88 -4.97
C THR A 239 25.50 -13.09 -6.46
N HIS A 240 24.92 -12.22 -7.28
CA HIS A 240 25.15 -12.10 -8.72
C HIS A 240 25.18 -10.61 -9.08
N PRO A 241 26.33 -9.93 -8.94
CA PRO A 241 26.41 -8.48 -9.07
C PRO A 241 26.04 -7.96 -10.48
N ALA A 242 26.38 -8.71 -11.52
CA ALA A 242 26.07 -8.36 -12.91
C ALA A 242 24.59 -8.59 -13.25
N ALA A 243 24.10 -7.89 -14.28
CA ALA A 243 22.85 -8.26 -14.93
C ALA A 243 22.96 -9.67 -15.53
N VAL A 244 21.85 -10.40 -15.56
CA VAL A 244 21.80 -11.75 -16.15
C VAL A 244 21.70 -11.59 -17.68
N THR A 245 22.76 -11.98 -18.40
CA THR A 245 22.86 -11.79 -19.86
C THR A 245 22.98 -13.08 -20.65
N GLU A 246 23.06 -14.22 -19.95
CA GLU A 246 23.03 -15.55 -20.54
C GLU A 246 22.58 -16.60 -19.52
N LEU A 247 22.36 -17.83 -19.98
CA LEU A 247 22.10 -18.97 -19.11
C LEU A 247 23.43 -19.52 -18.56
N GLU A 248 23.62 -19.39 -17.25
CA GLU A 248 24.89 -19.71 -16.58
C GLU A 248 24.88 -21.09 -15.90
N PHE A 249 26.05 -21.52 -15.40
CA PHE A 249 26.25 -22.68 -14.51
C PHE A 249 25.80 -24.07 -15.04
N GLN A 250 25.63 -24.24 -16.35
CA GLN A 250 25.11 -25.50 -16.91
C GLN A 250 25.99 -26.73 -16.62
N ALA A 251 27.32 -26.57 -16.62
CA ALA A 251 28.23 -27.66 -16.30
C ALA A 251 28.17 -28.07 -14.81
N GLU A 252 28.05 -27.08 -13.91
CA GLU A 252 27.87 -27.29 -12.48
C GLU A 252 26.54 -28.00 -12.20
N LEU A 253 25.46 -27.55 -12.87
CA LEU A 253 24.15 -28.17 -12.78
C LEU A 253 24.18 -29.66 -13.19
N GLN A 254 24.79 -29.98 -14.33
CA GLN A 254 24.88 -31.37 -14.79
C GLN A 254 25.73 -32.22 -13.84
N ALA A 255 26.86 -31.69 -13.36
CA ALA A 255 27.70 -32.40 -12.39
C ALA A 255 26.97 -32.68 -11.07
N ALA A 256 26.20 -31.71 -10.57
CA ALA A 256 25.38 -31.85 -9.37
C ALA A 256 24.26 -32.88 -9.55
N TYR A 257 23.65 -32.96 -10.75
CA TYR A 257 22.64 -33.97 -11.08
C TYR A 257 23.24 -35.39 -11.14
N ASP A 258 24.40 -35.53 -11.77
CA ASP A 258 25.08 -36.83 -11.95
C ASP A 258 25.69 -37.38 -10.65
N GLU A 259 25.96 -36.53 -9.65
CA GLU A 259 26.47 -36.96 -8.33
C GLU A 259 25.40 -37.61 -7.45
N ILE A 260 24.11 -37.31 -7.67
CA ILE A 260 23.03 -37.85 -6.84
C ILE A 260 22.81 -39.33 -7.15
N ASP A 261 22.84 -40.17 -6.12
CA ASP A 261 22.35 -41.54 -6.23
C ASP A 261 20.81 -41.57 -6.23
N TRP A 262 20.24 -41.63 -7.43
CA TRP A 262 18.80 -41.78 -7.64
C TRP A 262 18.29 -43.20 -7.36
N SER A 263 19.20 -44.17 -7.19
CA SER A 263 18.89 -45.60 -7.14
C SER A 263 18.74 -46.17 -5.73
N ALA A 264 19.19 -45.49 -4.66
CA ALA A 264 19.18 -46.09 -3.33
C ALA A 264 19.08 -45.15 -2.11
N GLY A 265 18.40 -45.67 -1.08
CA GLY A 265 18.50 -45.30 0.35
C GLY A 265 17.45 -46.02 1.19
N GLU A 266 17.78 -46.50 2.40
CA GLU A 266 16.79 -46.95 3.40
C GLU A 266 15.93 -45.73 3.83
N ALA A 267 14.94 -45.36 3.02
CA ALA A 267 14.03 -44.27 3.34
C ALA A 267 13.13 -44.70 4.51
N VAL A 268 13.06 -43.85 5.53
CA VAL A 268 12.16 -44.08 6.65
C VAL A 268 10.79 -43.52 6.25
N PRO A 269 9.73 -44.36 6.22
CA PRO A 269 8.38 -43.86 6.03
C PRO A 269 8.07 -42.82 7.10
N SER A 270 7.57 -41.67 6.71
CA SER A 270 7.06 -40.69 7.67
C SER A 270 5.83 -41.30 8.33
N ARG A 271 5.93 -41.64 9.62
CA ARG A 271 4.90 -42.40 10.34
C ARG A 271 3.69 -41.53 10.71
N ASP A 272 3.86 -40.22 10.73
CA ASP A 272 2.89 -39.25 11.26
C ASP A 272 2.56 -38.15 10.22
N VAL A 273 2.43 -38.53 8.94
CA VAL A 273 1.98 -37.58 7.89
C VAL A 273 0.57 -37.08 8.25
N PRO A 274 0.38 -35.76 8.41
CA PRO A 274 -0.91 -35.18 8.72
C PRO A 274 -1.94 -35.51 7.66
N VAL A 275 -3.11 -35.97 8.10
CA VAL A 275 -4.28 -36.19 7.23
C VAL A 275 -5.38 -35.24 7.67
N LEU A 276 -5.89 -34.45 6.73
CA LEU A 276 -6.98 -33.53 6.99
C LEU A 276 -8.23 -34.30 7.43
N SER A 277 -8.93 -33.76 8.42
CA SER A 277 -10.19 -34.31 8.90
C SER A 277 -11.25 -34.24 7.80
N THR A 278 -12.04 -35.29 7.67
CA THR A 278 -13.23 -35.31 6.80
C THR A 278 -14.33 -34.36 7.29
N ASP A 279 -14.19 -33.82 8.49
CA ASP A 279 -15.04 -32.72 8.99
C ASP A 279 -14.75 -31.39 8.30
N ILE A 280 -13.67 -31.25 7.51
CA ILE A 280 -13.30 -30.01 6.81
C ILE A 280 -13.56 -30.19 5.32
N GLY A 281 -14.44 -29.36 4.78
CA GLY A 281 -14.80 -29.34 3.36
C GLY A 281 -14.05 -28.28 2.55
N ALA A 282 -14.33 -28.24 1.25
CA ALA A 282 -13.83 -27.20 0.35
C ALA A 282 -14.31 -25.79 0.78
N PRO A 283 -13.60 -24.72 0.41
CA PRO A 283 -14.04 -23.35 0.62
C PRO A 283 -15.48 -23.12 0.16
N TYR A 284 -16.19 -22.26 0.89
CA TYR A 284 -17.53 -21.83 0.56
C TYR A 284 -17.48 -20.47 -0.14
N VAL A 285 -18.02 -20.43 -1.34
CA VAL A 285 -18.22 -19.23 -2.17
C VAL A 285 -19.72 -19.02 -2.29
N SER A 286 -20.18 -17.83 -1.95
CA SER A 286 -21.60 -17.48 -2.05
C SER A 286 -22.06 -17.51 -3.49
N ALA A 287 -23.33 -17.87 -3.71
CA ALA A 287 -23.98 -17.53 -4.98
C ALA A 287 -23.99 -16.00 -5.17
N GLN A 288 -23.89 -15.55 -6.42
CA GLN A 288 -24.09 -14.15 -6.79
C GLN A 288 -25.57 -13.78 -6.57
N TRP A 289 -25.81 -12.54 -6.15
CA TRP A 289 -27.17 -12.02 -6.10
C TRP A 289 -27.69 -11.70 -7.50
N THR A 290 -28.96 -12.00 -7.71
CA THR A 290 -29.73 -11.53 -8.85
C THR A 290 -30.04 -10.05 -8.73
N GLN A 291 -30.33 -9.39 -9.86
CA GLN A 291 -30.75 -7.99 -9.84
C GLN A 291 -31.93 -7.72 -8.91
N ALA A 292 -32.89 -8.65 -8.82
CA ALA A 292 -34.06 -8.51 -7.94
C ALA A 292 -33.68 -8.56 -6.45
N GLU A 293 -32.69 -9.37 -6.08
CA GLU A 293 -32.16 -9.41 -4.71
C GLU A 293 -31.40 -8.13 -4.37
N ILE A 294 -30.61 -7.62 -5.32
CA ILE A 294 -29.89 -6.34 -5.18
C ILE A 294 -30.89 -5.19 -5.02
N ASP A 295 -31.92 -5.10 -5.86
CA ASP A 295 -32.95 -4.06 -5.79
C ASP A 295 -33.76 -4.12 -4.48
N ALA A 296 -33.99 -5.33 -3.95
CA ALA A 296 -34.66 -5.53 -2.68
C ALA A 296 -33.77 -5.13 -1.48
N ALA A 297 -32.46 -5.38 -1.56
CA ALA A 297 -31.51 -5.03 -0.51
C ALA A 297 -31.14 -3.53 -0.52
N TYR A 298 -30.98 -2.94 -1.70
CA TYR A 298 -30.58 -1.55 -1.89
C TYR A 298 -31.48 -0.88 -2.93
N PRO A 299 -32.67 -0.39 -2.52
CA PRO A 299 -33.58 0.29 -3.44
C PRO A 299 -33.06 1.67 -3.90
N ASN A 300 -32.21 2.31 -3.10
CA ASN A 300 -31.58 3.58 -3.41
C ASN A 300 -30.07 3.35 -3.56
N ARG A 301 -29.57 3.60 -4.76
CA ARG A 301 -28.16 3.46 -5.12
C ARG A 301 -27.74 4.68 -5.91
N LYS A 302 -26.50 5.12 -5.71
CA LYS A 302 -25.90 6.21 -6.46
C LYS A 302 -24.53 5.78 -6.97
N LEU A 303 -24.09 6.45 -8.04
CA LEU A 303 -22.78 6.22 -8.66
C LEU A 303 -22.57 4.73 -9.02
N GLU A 304 -23.59 4.10 -9.60
CA GLU A 304 -23.55 2.70 -10.05
C GLU A 304 -22.44 2.49 -11.11
N GLU A 305 -21.57 1.51 -10.85
CA GLU A 305 -20.55 1.05 -11.80
C GLU A 305 -21.05 -0.23 -12.47
N ILE A 306 -21.22 -0.19 -13.79
CA ILE A 306 -21.80 -1.28 -14.58
C ILE A 306 -20.82 -1.66 -15.69
N GLU A 307 -20.55 -2.97 -15.83
CA GLU A 307 -19.71 -3.52 -16.90
C GLU A 307 -20.51 -4.60 -17.65
N ASN A 308 -20.61 -4.50 -18.97
CA ASN A 308 -21.35 -5.47 -19.81
C ASN A 308 -22.80 -5.76 -19.35
N GLY A 309 -23.46 -4.76 -18.74
CA GLY A 309 -24.83 -4.86 -18.21
C GLY A 309 -24.95 -5.51 -16.83
N GLU A 310 -23.83 -5.84 -16.18
CA GLU A 310 -23.76 -6.35 -14.81
C GLU A 310 -23.34 -5.24 -13.85
N LEU A 311 -24.11 -5.05 -12.76
CA LEU A 311 -23.76 -4.10 -11.70
C LEU A 311 -22.58 -4.65 -10.89
N LEU A 312 -21.54 -3.85 -10.75
CA LEU A 312 -20.30 -4.24 -10.07
C LEU A 312 -20.18 -3.62 -8.68
N SER A 313 -20.48 -2.33 -8.56
CA SER A 313 -20.46 -1.63 -7.28
C SER A 313 -21.31 -0.36 -7.30
N PHE A 314 -21.62 0.18 -6.12
CA PHE A 314 -22.36 1.44 -5.96
C PHE A 314 -22.11 2.04 -4.58
N PHE A 315 -22.64 3.24 -4.36
CA PHE A 315 -22.69 3.90 -3.06
C PHE A 315 -24.15 4.03 -2.60
N THR A 316 -24.36 4.16 -1.28
CA THR A 316 -25.67 4.46 -0.69
C THR A 316 -25.75 5.92 -0.25
N ASP A 317 -26.95 6.37 0.14
CA ASP A 317 -27.14 7.71 0.70
C ASP A 317 -26.37 7.93 2.02
N GLU A 318 -26.00 6.85 2.70
CA GLU A 318 -25.28 6.86 3.98
C GLU A 318 -23.75 6.70 3.82
N HIS A 319 -23.22 7.04 2.65
CA HIS A 319 -21.79 6.93 2.32
C HIS A 319 -21.21 5.51 2.41
N VAL A 320 -22.05 4.47 2.38
CA VAL A 320 -21.60 3.07 2.36
C VAL A 320 -21.24 2.69 0.93
N HIS A 321 -20.06 2.10 0.74
CA HIS A 321 -19.67 1.51 -0.54
C HIS A 321 -20.00 0.03 -0.56
N VAL A 322 -20.73 -0.43 -1.59
CA VAL A 322 -21.09 -1.84 -1.76
C VAL A 322 -20.41 -2.39 -3.00
N VAL A 323 -19.67 -3.48 -2.82
CA VAL A 323 -18.99 -4.23 -3.88
C VAL A 323 -19.70 -5.56 -4.06
N LEU A 324 -20.13 -5.85 -5.29
CA LEU A 324 -20.73 -7.13 -5.64
C LEU A 324 -19.66 -8.13 -6.06
N GLN A 325 -19.95 -9.41 -5.85
CA GLN A 325 -19.04 -10.52 -6.16
C GLN A 325 -18.34 -10.43 -7.54
N PRO A 326 -19.05 -10.09 -8.64
CA PRO A 326 -18.43 -10.08 -9.96
C PRO A 326 -17.24 -9.12 -10.04
N LYS A 327 -17.30 -7.96 -9.38
CA LYS A 327 -16.22 -6.96 -9.40
C LYS A 327 -14.92 -7.51 -8.84
N GLU A 328 -14.98 -8.25 -7.73
CA GLU A 328 -13.79 -8.84 -7.11
C GLU A 328 -13.08 -9.81 -8.06
N LEU A 329 -13.82 -10.51 -8.91
CA LEU A 329 -13.25 -11.44 -9.90
C LEU A 329 -12.67 -10.75 -11.14
N LEU A 330 -12.80 -9.42 -11.25
CA LEU A 330 -12.30 -8.61 -12.37
C LEU A 330 -11.08 -7.74 -12.02
N VAL A 331 -10.70 -7.68 -10.74
CA VAL A 331 -9.61 -6.81 -10.26
C VAL A 331 -8.40 -7.60 -9.77
N GLU A 332 -7.19 -7.15 -10.12
CA GLU A 332 -5.92 -7.75 -9.65
C GLU A 332 -5.74 -7.57 -8.14
N ARG A 333 -6.04 -6.37 -7.62
CA ARG A 333 -5.90 -6.04 -6.19
C ARG A 333 -7.22 -6.32 -5.46
N PRO A 334 -7.22 -7.11 -4.38
CA PRO A 334 -8.45 -7.53 -3.72
C PRO A 334 -9.11 -6.39 -2.95
N HIS A 335 -10.43 -6.27 -3.03
CA HIS A 335 -11.18 -5.28 -2.25
C HIS A 335 -10.95 -5.50 -0.75
N GLY A 336 -10.58 -4.43 -0.05
CA GLY A 336 -10.27 -4.48 1.37
C GLY A 336 -10.47 -3.15 2.06
N HIS A 337 -10.43 -3.21 3.39
CA HIS A 337 -10.74 -2.09 4.25
C HIS A 337 -9.92 -2.15 5.54
N ILE A 338 -9.67 -0.98 6.13
CA ILE A 338 -9.04 -0.84 7.44
C ILE A 338 -10.04 -0.11 8.32
N ILE A 339 -10.34 -0.65 9.49
CA ILE A 339 -11.20 0.01 10.48
C ILE A 339 -10.38 0.32 11.72
N THR A 340 -10.63 1.47 12.33
CA THR A 340 -9.94 1.91 13.55
C THR A 340 -10.93 2.63 14.46
N THR A 341 -10.64 2.63 15.76
CA THR A 341 -11.38 3.42 16.74
C THR A 341 -11.19 4.92 16.52
N LEU A 342 -12.09 5.74 17.06
CA LEU A 342 -11.99 7.19 16.90
C LEU A 342 -10.75 7.74 17.62
N LEU A 343 -10.07 8.67 16.96
CA LEU A 343 -8.98 9.42 17.57
C LEU A 343 -9.49 10.49 18.55
N ASP A 344 -8.60 10.91 19.44
CA ASP A 344 -8.76 12.16 20.17
C ASP A 344 -8.59 13.35 19.20
N LYS A 345 -9.48 14.34 19.28
CA LYS A 345 -9.47 15.52 18.39
C LYS A 345 -8.40 16.54 18.77
N SER A 346 -7.78 16.45 19.94
CA SER A 346 -6.77 17.43 20.39
C SER A 346 -5.36 16.87 20.45
N GLN A 347 -5.17 15.56 20.57
CA GLN A 347 -3.85 14.97 20.84
C GLN A 347 -3.61 13.65 20.10
N VAL A 348 -2.34 13.26 20.04
CA VAL A 348 -1.90 11.98 19.47
C VAL A 348 -2.08 10.92 20.55
N ASP A 349 -3.04 10.01 20.36
CA ASP A 349 -3.25 8.86 21.25
C ASP A 349 -2.88 7.56 20.55
N ASN A 350 -2.09 6.73 21.24
CA ASN A 350 -1.68 5.41 20.77
C ASN A 350 -2.59 4.30 21.30
N ASN A 351 -3.56 4.60 22.16
CA ASN A 351 -4.53 3.64 22.68
C ASN A 351 -5.72 3.43 21.74
N LEU A 352 -5.42 3.18 20.47
CA LEU A 352 -6.38 2.90 19.42
C LEU A 352 -6.22 1.44 18.98
N ILE A 353 -7.29 0.78 18.58
CA ILE A 353 -7.22 -0.54 17.93
C ILE A 353 -7.55 -0.39 16.45
N SER A 354 -6.86 -1.14 15.60
CA SER A 354 -7.10 -1.20 14.16
C SER A 354 -7.21 -2.64 13.70
N SER A 355 -7.98 -2.87 12.64
CA SER A 355 -8.11 -4.17 11.99
C SER A 355 -8.28 -4.01 10.48
N THR A 356 -7.55 -4.82 9.71
CA THR A 356 -7.64 -4.89 8.25
C THR A 356 -8.52 -6.05 7.83
N ASN A 357 -9.37 -5.88 6.84
CA ASN A 357 -10.25 -6.93 6.35
C ASN A 357 -10.38 -6.90 4.83
N TYR A 358 -10.81 -8.00 4.23
CA TYR A 358 -10.91 -8.14 2.78
C TYR A 358 -12.15 -8.93 2.36
N MET A 359 -12.66 -8.63 1.17
CA MET A 359 -13.87 -9.21 0.61
C MET A 359 -13.84 -10.75 0.59
N TYR A 360 -12.73 -11.38 0.22
CA TYR A 360 -12.57 -12.84 0.12
C TYR A 360 -12.44 -13.59 1.47
N GLY A 361 -13.15 -13.13 2.51
CA GLY A 361 -13.29 -13.82 3.79
C GLY A 361 -12.08 -13.71 4.71
N ILE A 362 -11.44 -12.53 4.74
CA ILE A 362 -10.56 -12.14 5.86
C ILE A 362 -11.34 -11.15 6.70
N PHE A 363 -11.83 -11.58 7.86
CA PHE A 363 -12.72 -10.77 8.69
C PHE A 363 -11.96 -9.79 9.58
N ASN A 364 -10.84 -10.24 10.18
CA ASN A 364 -9.92 -9.41 10.95
C ASN A 364 -8.48 -9.88 10.70
N GLY A 365 -7.66 -9.10 10.03
CA GLY A 365 -6.22 -9.33 9.80
C GLY A 365 -5.44 -8.12 10.29
N GLN A 366 -4.16 -8.31 10.63
CA GLN A 366 -3.34 -7.26 11.24
C GLN A 366 -4.08 -6.50 12.35
N THR A 367 -4.73 -7.23 13.25
CA THR A 367 -5.44 -6.60 14.37
C THR A 367 -4.43 -6.15 15.40
N VAL A 368 -4.34 -4.84 15.65
CA VAL A 368 -3.26 -4.21 16.43
C VAL A 368 -3.81 -3.19 17.40
N VAL A 369 -3.12 -2.97 18.53
CA VAL A 369 -3.39 -1.85 19.45
C VAL A 369 -2.18 -0.93 19.55
N GLY A 370 -2.31 0.33 19.14
CA GLY A 370 -1.20 1.25 18.96
C GLY A 370 -0.30 0.84 17.80
N ASN A 371 0.92 0.37 18.10
CA ASN A 371 1.93 0.07 17.07
C ASN A 371 1.47 -1.01 16.09
N THR A 372 1.39 -0.66 14.79
CA THR A 372 0.86 -1.56 13.75
C THR A 372 1.82 -2.69 13.34
N SER A 373 3.08 -2.63 13.78
CA SER A 373 4.12 -3.63 13.52
C SER A 373 4.31 -4.57 14.72
N PHE A 374 4.52 -4.02 15.92
CA PHE A 374 4.94 -4.77 17.11
C PHE A 374 3.78 -5.25 17.99
N HIS A 375 2.65 -4.53 18.03
CA HIS A 375 1.54 -4.83 18.94
C HIS A 375 0.42 -5.61 18.24
N LYS A 376 0.80 -6.63 17.48
CA LYS A 376 -0.11 -7.34 16.58
C LYS A 376 -0.67 -8.60 17.24
N LEU A 377 -1.99 -8.67 17.37
CA LEU A 377 -2.69 -9.88 17.79
C LEU A 377 -2.77 -10.89 16.63
N LEU A 378 -3.34 -10.44 15.51
CA LEU A 378 -3.68 -11.30 14.37
C LEU A 378 -2.75 -11.05 13.19
N SER A 379 -2.35 -12.12 12.49
CA SER A 379 -1.40 -12.03 11.40
C SER A 379 -1.86 -11.15 10.24
N THR A 380 -0.86 -10.59 9.56
CA THR A 380 -1.06 -9.74 8.39
C THR A 380 -1.59 -10.57 7.22
N PRO A 381 -2.62 -10.10 6.49
CA PRO A 381 -3.02 -10.69 5.21
C PRO A 381 -1.88 -10.64 4.18
N ARG A 382 -1.67 -11.74 3.46
CA ARG A 382 -0.54 -11.91 2.52
C ARG A 382 -1.02 -12.23 1.11
N GLY A 383 -0.27 -11.76 0.12
CA GLY A 383 -0.55 -11.91 -1.30
C GLY A 383 -1.81 -11.15 -1.77
N LEU A 384 -2.24 -11.45 -3.00
CA LEU A 384 -3.38 -10.77 -3.64
C LEU A 384 -4.56 -11.71 -3.95
N LEU A 385 -4.36 -13.03 -3.85
CA LEU A 385 -5.27 -14.05 -4.36
C LEU A 385 -5.81 -15.01 -3.29
N ASN A 386 -5.54 -14.78 -2.00
CA ASN A 386 -6.01 -15.64 -0.90
C ASN A 386 -5.57 -17.12 -1.05
N ILE A 387 -4.33 -17.34 -1.51
CA ILE A 387 -3.72 -18.67 -1.68
C ILE A 387 -3.47 -19.33 -0.31
N GLN A 388 -2.87 -18.57 0.62
CA GLN A 388 -2.72 -18.95 2.02
C GLN A 388 -3.89 -18.38 2.83
N ARG A 389 -4.68 -19.25 3.46
CA ARG A 389 -5.97 -18.91 4.09
C ARG A 389 -5.95 -19.04 5.60
N ASN A 390 -4.76 -19.19 6.19
CA ASN A 390 -4.57 -19.18 7.63
C ASN A 390 -4.43 -17.77 8.22
N SER A 391 -4.22 -16.73 7.41
CA SER A 391 -3.98 -15.37 7.92
C SER A 391 -5.20 -14.77 8.63
N GLY A 392 -4.95 -14.01 9.70
CA GLY A 392 -5.97 -13.25 10.43
C GLY A 392 -7.03 -14.12 11.12
N GLN A 393 -8.26 -13.61 11.14
CA GLN A 393 -9.47 -14.24 11.63
C GLN A 393 -10.30 -14.73 10.44
N ARG A 394 -10.58 -16.03 10.42
CA ARG A 394 -11.43 -16.70 9.43
C ARG A 394 -12.59 -17.37 10.12
N ILE A 395 -13.68 -17.59 9.37
CA ILE A 395 -14.87 -18.28 9.85
C ILE A 395 -15.13 -19.47 8.93
N TYR A 396 -15.34 -20.62 9.54
CA TYR A 396 -15.90 -21.79 8.90
C TYR A 396 -17.32 -21.98 9.43
N ILE A 397 -18.23 -22.32 8.52
CA ILE A 397 -19.61 -22.68 8.84
C ILE A 397 -19.83 -24.16 8.52
N ARG A 398 -20.56 -24.87 9.38
CA ARG A 398 -20.91 -26.26 9.12
C ARG A 398 -22.10 -26.37 8.19
N LEU A 399 -21.86 -26.85 6.97
CA LEU A 399 -22.85 -27.09 5.91
C LEU A 399 -22.67 -28.51 5.39
N ASP A 400 -23.78 -29.19 5.08
CA ASP A 400 -23.76 -30.58 4.57
C ASP A 400 -22.91 -31.54 5.42
N GLY A 401 -22.86 -31.31 6.73
CA GLY A 401 -22.13 -32.14 7.70
C GLY A 401 -20.66 -31.77 7.91
N VAL A 402 -20.07 -30.86 7.11
CA VAL A 402 -18.66 -30.46 7.17
C VAL A 402 -18.48 -28.95 7.37
N TYR A 403 -17.39 -28.54 8.01
CA TYR A 403 -16.98 -27.14 8.12
C TYR A 403 -16.38 -26.65 6.81
N ARG A 404 -16.90 -25.54 6.28
CA ARG A 404 -16.39 -24.90 5.07
C ARG A 404 -15.99 -23.46 5.37
N ILE A 405 -14.77 -23.08 5.04
CA ILE A 405 -14.29 -21.70 5.24
C ILE A 405 -15.09 -20.74 4.36
N LEU A 406 -15.63 -19.68 4.95
CA LEU A 406 -16.28 -18.60 4.24
C LEU A 406 -15.23 -17.78 3.49
N THR A 407 -15.45 -17.58 2.19
CA THR A 407 -14.52 -16.84 1.35
C THR A 407 -15.20 -15.70 0.61
N LEU A 408 -15.58 -15.87 -0.66
CA LEU A 408 -16.12 -14.79 -1.48
C LEU A 408 -17.64 -14.65 -1.24
N PRO A 409 -18.14 -13.50 -0.73
CA PRO A 409 -19.55 -13.26 -0.48
C PRO A 409 -20.30 -12.87 -1.77
N ALA A 410 -21.62 -12.73 -1.70
CA ALA A 410 -22.44 -12.14 -2.76
C ALA A 410 -22.21 -10.62 -2.85
N ALA A 411 -22.10 -9.97 -1.69
CA ALA A 411 -21.82 -8.56 -1.56
C ALA A 411 -20.94 -8.26 -0.33
N TYR A 412 -20.18 -7.19 -0.43
CA TYR A 412 -19.30 -6.67 0.60
C TYR A 412 -19.56 -5.17 0.78
N GLU A 413 -20.07 -4.78 1.95
CA GLU A 413 -20.34 -3.39 2.31
C GLU A 413 -19.20 -2.83 3.16
N MET A 414 -18.84 -1.58 2.94
CA MET A 414 -17.87 -0.85 3.76
C MET A 414 -18.48 0.49 4.19
N GLY A 415 -18.43 0.76 5.49
CA GLY A 415 -18.55 2.10 6.07
C GLY A 415 -17.23 2.48 6.76
N VAL A 416 -17.07 3.72 7.23
CA VAL A 416 -15.77 4.19 7.79
C VAL A 416 -15.28 3.39 8.99
N ASN A 417 -16.16 2.73 9.74
CA ASN A 417 -15.82 1.94 10.92
C ASN A 417 -16.20 0.46 10.83
N PHE A 418 -16.79 0.02 9.73
CA PHE A 418 -17.27 -1.35 9.59
C PHE A 418 -17.07 -1.93 8.19
N ALA A 419 -17.08 -3.25 8.13
CA ALA A 419 -17.23 -4.02 6.91
C ALA A 419 -18.25 -5.14 7.11
N LYS A 420 -19.03 -5.45 6.08
CA LYS A 420 -20.10 -6.44 6.13
C LYS A 420 -20.03 -7.38 4.94
N TRP A 421 -20.11 -8.69 5.18
CA TRP A 421 -20.12 -9.72 4.16
C TRP A 421 -21.48 -10.42 4.16
N HIS A 422 -22.05 -10.55 2.97
CA HIS A 422 -23.33 -11.20 2.75
C HIS A 422 -23.15 -12.53 2.01
N TYR A 423 -23.39 -13.65 2.70
CA TYR A 423 -23.28 -14.99 2.14
C TYR A 423 -24.66 -15.61 1.95
N GLN A 424 -25.01 -15.95 0.71
CA GLN A 424 -26.26 -16.63 0.36
C GLN A 424 -26.15 -18.13 0.62
N VAL A 425 -26.51 -18.56 1.84
CA VAL A 425 -26.39 -19.95 2.30
C VAL A 425 -27.75 -20.65 2.17
N GLU A 426 -27.89 -21.51 1.16
CA GLU A 426 -29.18 -22.14 0.83
C GLU A 426 -30.28 -21.09 0.60
N ASP A 427 -31.36 -21.11 1.37
CA ASP A 427 -32.46 -20.14 1.39
C ASP A 427 -32.29 -19.03 2.45
N ASP A 428 -31.18 -19.01 3.18
CA ASP A 428 -30.86 -18.04 4.22
C ASP A 428 -29.78 -17.04 3.77
N LEU A 429 -29.72 -15.89 4.44
CA LEU A 429 -28.66 -14.91 4.26
C LEU A 429 -27.87 -14.82 5.56
N LEU A 430 -26.62 -15.28 5.51
CA LEU A 430 -25.68 -15.13 6.61
C LEU A 430 -24.90 -13.83 6.43
N THR A 431 -25.05 -12.94 7.40
CA THR A 431 -24.32 -11.67 7.45
C THR A 431 -23.22 -11.77 8.50
N VAL A 432 -21.99 -11.45 8.10
CA VAL A 432 -20.88 -11.21 9.02
C VAL A 432 -20.59 -9.72 9.01
N THR A 433 -20.57 -9.06 10.16
CA THR A 433 -20.24 -7.63 10.29
C THR A 433 -19.05 -7.50 11.22
N VAL A 434 -18.02 -6.79 10.79
CA VAL A 434 -16.87 -6.44 11.63
C VAL A 434 -16.85 -4.92 11.77
N PHE A 435 -16.76 -4.42 13.00
CA PHE A 435 -16.81 -2.98 13.26
C PHE A 435 -15.99 -2.57 14.49
N ALA A 436 -15.46 -1.35 14.46
CA ALA A 436 -14.73 -0.76 15.56
C ALA A 436 -15.68 -0.02 16.51
N ALA A 437 -15.43 -0.12 17.82
CA ALA A 437 -16.11 0.70 18.82
C ALA A 437 -15.57 2.14 18.79
N ALA A 438 -16.41 3.13 19.06
CA ALA A 438 -16.03 4.53 18.99
C ALA A 438 -15.12 4.95 20.16
N GLY A 439 -15.47 4.55 21.38
CA GLY A 439 -14.87 5.08 22.62
C GLY A 439 -13.96 4.12 23.38
N GLN A 440 -13.71 2.92 22.87
CA GLN A 440 -12.84 1.91 23.50
C GLN A 440 -11.99 1.23 22.42
N PRO A 441 -10.75 0.80 22.70
CA PRO A 441 -9.90 0.07 21.76
C PRO A 441 -10.41 -1.37 21.54
N ASP A 442 -11.63 -1.49 21.04
CA ASP A 442 -12.35 -2.74 20.84
C ASP A 442 -12.80 -2.89 19.37
N VAL A 443 -12.67 -4.10 18.83
CA VAL A 443 -13.24 -4.51 17.53
C VAL A 443 -14.22 -5.65 17.76
N ALA A 444 -15.43 -5.50 17.23
CA ALA A 444 -16.47 -6.51 17.32
C ALA A 444 -16.68 -7.19 15.96
N LEU A 445 -16.74 -8.52 15.99
CA LEU A 445 -17.25 -9.35 14.91
C LEU A 445 -18.63 -9.88 15.31
N GLN A 446 -19.62 -9.67 14.46
CA GLN A 446 -20.98 -10.15 14.64
C GLN A 446 -21.36 -11.07 13.49
N VAL A 447 -21.94 -12.23 13.79
CA VAL A 447 -22.53 -13.13 12.79
C VAL A 447 -24.02 -13.21 13.02
N GLN A 448 -24.81 -13.16 11.95
CA GLN A 448 -26.27 -13.21 12.01
C GLN A 448 -26.86 -13.98 10.82
N SER A 449 -27.76 -14.91 11.12
CA SER A 449 -28.68 -15.52 10.16
C SER A 449 -29.93 -14.65 10.00
N LYS A 450 -30.28 -14.28 8.77
CA LYS A 450 -31.51 -13.53 8.47
C LYS A 450 -32.78 -14.30 8.88
N LEU A 451 -32.79 -15.61 8.69
CA LEU A 451 -33.92 -16.47 9.07
C LEU A 451 -33.87 -16.96 10.53
N GLY A 452 -32.87 -16.56 11.31
CA GLY A 452 -32.67 -17.05 12.67
C GLY A 452 -32.31 -18.55 12.72
N ARG A 453 -31.74 -19.09 11.64
CA ARG A 453 -31.28 -20.48 11.57
C ARG A 453 -29.99 -20.63 12.37
N ALA A 454 -29.95 -21.68 13.19
CA ALA A 454 -28.78 -22.01 13.98
C ALA A 454 -27.76 -22.81 13.15
N TYR A 455 -26.49 -22.43 13.23
CA TYR A 455 -25.37 -23.12 12.60
C TYR A 455 -24.26 -23.41 13.62
N ASP A 456 -23.36 -24.32 13.25
CA ASP A 456 -22.10 -24.50 13.97
C ASP A 456 -21.00 -23.71 13.25
N TYR A 457 -20.22 -22.97 14.01
CA TYR A 457 -19.12 -22.14 13.52
C TYR A 457 -17.81 -22.56 14.15
N LEU A 458 -16.75 -22.44 13.36
CA LEU A 458 -15.38 -22.48 13.81
C LEU A 458 -14.68 -21.20 13.38
N ILE A 459 -14.19 -20.44 14.33
CA ILE A 459 -13.48 -19.19 14.12
C ILE A 459 -12.00 -19.45 14.37
N THR A 460 -11.16 -19.26 13.35
CA THR A 460 -9.71 -19.45 13.47
C THR A 460 -9.02 -18.11 13.56
N ASN A 461 -8.06 -17.96 14.47
CA ASN A 461 -7.31 -16.74 14.72
C ASN A 461 -5.81 -17.06 14.68
N GLN A 462 -5.10 -16.64 13.63
CA GLN A 462 -3.66 -16.84 13.56
C GLN A 462 -2.96 -15.78 14.42
N LEU A 463 -2.54 -16.21 15.61
CA LEU A 463 -1.93 -15.34 16.60
C LEU A 463 -0.48 -15.01 16.23
N VAL A 464 -0.05 -13.81 16.62
CA VAL A 464 1.31 -13.29 16.41
C VAL A 464 1.96 -12.86 17.72
N MET A 465 1.43 -11.83 18.39
CA MET A 465 2.04 -11.16 19.56
C MET A 465 3.50 -10.76 19.33
N GLY A 466 3.75 -10.06 18.24
CA GLY A 466 5.06 -9.65 17.73
C GLY A 466 4.96 -9.14 16.30
N GLU A 467 6.03 -9.23 15.52
CA GLU A 467 6.06 -8.72 14.12
C GLU A 467 5.38 -9.67 13.13
N HIS A 468 5.71 -10.97 13.20
CA HIS A 468 5.26 -12.00 12.26
C HIS A 468 4.89 -13.30 12.96
N GLU A 469 3.93 -14.02 12.39
CA GLU A 469 3.56 -15.37 12.79
C GLU A 469 4.76 -16.33 12.78
N PHE A 470 4.67 -17.38 13.58
CA PHE A 470 5.68 -18.46 13.70
C PHE A 470 7.05 -18.04 14.25
N GLN A 471 7.26 -16.79 14.67
CA GLN A 471 8.54 -16.34 15.26
C GLN A 471 8.65 -16.65 16.75
N HIS A 472 7.56 -16.47 17.51
CA HIS A 472 7.55 -16.59 18.95
C HIS A 472 6.33 -17.38 19.45
N PRO A 473 6.44 -18.06 20.61
CA PRO A 473 5.28 -18.59 21.31
C PRO A 473 4.28 -17.49 21.68
N VAL A 474 3.01 -17.87 21.80
CA VAL A 474 1.93 -16.98 22.28
C VAL A 474 1.25 -17.63 23.47
N ARG A 475 0.97 -16.85 24.50
CA ARG A 475 0.25 -17.32 25.70
C ARG A 475 -1.22 -17.01 25.56
N VAL A 476 -2.07 -18.02 25.85
CA VAL A 476 -3.53 -17.86 25.92
C VAL A 476 -4.01 -18.37 27.26
N GLU A 477 -4.72 -17.54 28.02
CA GLU A 477 -5.29 -17.86 29.31
C GLU A 477 -6.80 -17.64 29.30
N ALA A 478 -7.55 -18.52 29.97
CA ALA A 478 -9.00 -18.35 30.14
C ALA A 478 -9.32 -17.99 31.59
N ARG A 479 -9.98 -16.86 31.83
CA ARG A 479 -10.42 -16.41 33.16
C ARG A 479 -11.81 -15.77 33.05
N ASP A 480 -12.75 -16.23 33.86
CA ASP A 480 -14.11 -15.68 33.94
C ASP A 480 -14.84 -15.51 32.58
N GLY A 481 -14.59 -16.40 31.62
CA GLY A 481 -15.20 -16.34 30.28
C GLY A 481 -14.49 -15.41 29.29
N ILE A 482 -13.30 -14.92 29.63
CA ILE A 482 -12.42 -14.09 28.81
C ILE A 482 -11.21 -14.93 28.38
N LEU A 483 -10.87 -14.91 27.09
CA LEU A 483 -9.59 -15.42 26.60
C LEU A 483 -8.60 -14.27 26.52
N GLN A 484 -7.62 -14.25 27.41
CA GLN A 484 -6.54 -13.29 27.40
C GLN A 484 -5.37 -13.82 26.58
N VAL A 485 -4.92 -13.05 25.59
CA VAL A 485 -3.77 -13.34 24.72
C VAL A 485 -2.61 -12.42 25.09
N LEU A 486 -1.49 -13.02 25.44
CA LEU A 486 -0.32 -12.35 26.03
C LEU A 486 0.94 -12.65 25.20
N PRO A 487 1.91 -11.72 25.14
CA PRO A 487 3.24 -12.03 24.62
C PRO A 487 3.92 -13.11 25.47
N ASP A 488 4.93 -13.77 24.91
CA ASP A 488 5.75 -14.73 25.66
C ASP A 488 6.48 -14.05 26.85
N GLU A 489 6.69 -14.77 27.95
CA GLU A 489 7.32 -14.22 29.18
C GLU A 489 8.70 -13.64 28.93
N ALA A 490 9.49 -14.26 28.05
CA ALA A 490 10.82 -13.78 27.72
C ALA A 490 10.77 -12.46 26.93
N SER A 491 9.74 -12.28 26.11
CA SER A 491 9.54 -11.08 25.27
C SER A 491 8.97 -9.90 26.07
N VAL A 492 8.07 -10.14 27.03
CA VAL A 492 7.42 -9.07 27.82
C VAL A 492 8.42 -8.14 28.51
N GLN A 493 9.54 -8.67 29.01
CA GLN A 493 10.55 -7.88 29.73
C GLN A 493 11.30 -6.88 28.84
N GLN A 494 11.23 -7.04 27.52
CA GLN A 494 11.93 -6.21 26.54
C GLN A 494 10.98 -5.23 25.83
N LEU A 495 9.67 -5.34 26.03
CA LEU A 495 8.69 -4.46 25.41
C LEU A 495 8.61 -3.13 26.17
N PRO A 496 8.57 -1.98 25.46
CA PRO A 496 8.21 -0.69 26.08
C PRO A 496 6.82 -0.71 26.74
N TYR A 497 5.97 -1.65 26.36
CA TYR A 497 4.60 -1.84 26.85
C TYR A 497 4.43 -3.17 27.60
N PRO A 498 4.85 -3.27 28.87
CA PRO A 498 4.76 -4.50 29.66
C PRO A 498 3.32 -4.90 30.01
N GLY A 499 2.34 -4.02 29.76
CA GLY A 499 0.91 -4.28 29.91
C GLY A 499 0.22 -4.74 28.62
N LEU A 500 0.95 -4.90 27.52
CA LEU A 500 0.38 -5.30 26.22
C LEU A 500 -0.33 -6.66 26.33
N HIS A 501 -1.63 -6.68 26.07
CA HIS A 501 -2.42 -7.89 25.93
C HIS A 501 -3.70 -7.64 25.14
N PHE A 502 -4.36 -8.73 24.74
CA PHE A 502 -5.67 -8.68 24.11
C PHE A 502 -6.66 -9.58 24.83
N ASP A 503 -7.87 -9.10 25.02
CA ASP A 503 -8.97 -9.89 25.55
C ASP A 503 -9.94 -10.26 24.43
N ILE A 504 -10.30 -11.53 24.33
CA ILE A 504 -11.32 -12.04 23.41
C ILE A 504 -12.50 -12.55 24.22
N GLN A 505 -13.68 -11.99 23.95
CA GLN A 505 -14.92 -12.29 24.67
C GLN A 505 -16.06 -12.60 23.69
N LEU A 506 -16.98 -13.50 24.07
CA LEU A 506 -18.22 -13.75 23.34
C LEU A 506 -19.44 -13.56 24.26
N PRO A 507 -19.88 -12.31 24.50
CA PRO A 507 -20.92 -12.00 25.48
C PRO A 507 -22.21 -12.78 25.22
N GLY A 508 -22.68 -13.50 26.24
CA GLY A 508 -23.91 -14.29 26.17
C GLY A 508 -23.87 -15.51 25.25
N THR A 509 -22.71 -15.86 24.69
CA THR A 509 -22.54 -17.01 23.79
C THR A 509 -21.58 -18.02 24.41
N ALA A 510 -22.04 -19.27 24.57
CA ALA A 510 -21.16 -20.36 24.99
C ALA A 510 -20.20 -20.73 23.85
N TYR A 511 -18.93 -20.95 24.19
CA TYR A 511 -17.91 -21.35 23.23
C TYR A 511 -16.92 -22.33 23.87
N THR A 512 -16.20 -23.05 23.01
CA THR A 512 -14.99 -23.78 23.38
C THR A 512 -13.83 -23.26 22.57
N TYR A 513 -12.59 -23.38 23.07
CA TYR A 513 -11.41 -22.99 22.31
C TYR A 513 -10.36 -24.11 22.27
N SER A 514 -9.54 -24.11 21.22
CA SER A 514 -8.47 -25.07 21.00
C SER A 514 -7.39 -24.46 20.09
N ASP A 515 -6.49 -25.29 19.60
CA ASP A 515 -5.54 -24.98 18.53
C ASP A 515 -6.03 -25.56 17.19
N ASP A 516 -5.13 -25.81 16.24
CA ASP A 516 -5.45 -26.37 14.94
C ASP A 516 -5.78 -27.87 14.94
N ARG A 517 -5.74 -28.56 16.08
CA ARG A 517 -5.92 -30.02 16.14
C ARG A 517 -7.18 -30.54 15.45
N MET A 518 -8.23 -29.73 15.39
CA MET A 518 -9.49 -30.18 14.78
C MET A 518 -9.42 -30.36 13.26
N PHE A 519 -8.43 -29.77 12.61
CA PHE A 519 -8.21 -29.92 11.17
C PHE A 519 -7.67 -31.29 10.78
N TYR A 520 -7.30 -32.15 11.74
CA TYR A 520 -6.66 -33.44 11.47
C TYR A 520 -7.42 -34.62 12.05
N THR A 521 -7.31 -35.77 11.40
CA THR A 521 -7.98 -37.01 11.83
C THR A 521 -7.48 -37.53 13.18
N ASP A 522 -6.20 -37.30 13.50
CA ASP A 522 -5.56 -37.76 14.74
C ASP A 522 -5.73 -36.79 15.94
N ARG A 523 -6.35 -35.63 15.68
CA ARG A 523 -6.56 -34.56 16.66
C ARG A 523 -5.28 -34.12 17.38
N GLN A 524 -4.13 -34.15 16.70
CA GLN A 524 -2.88 -33.61 17.21
C GLN A 524 -2.61 -32.18 16.71
N PRO A 525 -2.05 -31.30 17.56
CA PRO A 525 -1.71 -29.94 17.16
C PRO A 525 -0.48 -29.91 16.25
N ARG A 526 -0.48 -29.01 15.26
CA ARG A 526 0.64 -28.77 14.33
C ARG A 526 1.02 -27.30 14.25
N ASN A 527 0.05 -26.41 14.45
CA ASN A 527 0.21 -24.98 14.60
C ASN A 527 -0.36 -24.54 15.95
N GLY A 528 0.50 -24.43 16.95
CA GLY A 528 0.12 -24.03 18.30
C GLY A 528 -0.31 -22.56 18.44
N THR A 529 -0.11 -21.72 17.41
CA THR A 529 -0.51 -20.31 17.42
C THR A 529 -1.80 -20.05 16.64
N LEU A 530 -2.44 -21.08 16.08
CA LEU A 530 -3.78 -20.95 15.48
C LEU A 530 -4.86 -21.19 16.53
N LEU A 531 -5.33 -20.14 17.19
CA LEU A 531 -6.41 -20.22 18.16
C LEU A 531 -7.74 -20.48 17.44
N THR A 532 -8.38 -21.61 17.74
CA THR A 532 -9.70 -21.96 17.23
C THR A 532 -10.76 -21.75 18.30
N ILE A 533 -11.88 -21.13 17.94
CA ILE A 533 -13.05 -20.92 18.81
C ILE A 533 -14.25 -21.57 18.12
N SER A 534 -14.90 -22.51 18.79
CA SER A 534 -16.10 -23.18 18.29
C SER A 534 -17.34 -22.63 18.97
N VAL A 535 -18.35 -22.28 18.17
CA VAL A 535 -19.68 -21.85 18.62
C VAL A 535 -20.68 -22.81 17.99
N THR A 536 -21.48 -23.50 18.80
CA THR A 536 -22.42 -24.51 18.31
C THR A 536 -23.86 -24.02 18.39
N GLN A 537 -24.67 -24.44 17.41
CA GLN A 537 -26.12 -24.21 17.38
C GLN A 537 -26.51 -22.75 17.66
N SER A 538 -25.84 -21.79 17.00
CA SER A 538 -26.12 -20.37 17.15
C SER A 538 -26.65 -19.75 15.87
N ALA A 539 -27.72 -18.96 15.98
CA ALA A 539 -28.22 -18.14 14.87
C ALA A 539 -27.54 -16.76 14.80
N SER A 540 -26.95 -16.33 15.91
CA SER A 540 -26.24 -15.08 16.01
C SER A 540 -25.29 -15.06 17.20
N PHE A 541 -24.11 -14.49 17.03
CA PHE A 541 -23.19 -14.22 18.14
C PHE A 541 -22.36 -12.96 17.86
N GLN A 542 -21.75 -12.42 18.91
CA GLN A 542 -20.73 -11.39 18.80
C GLN A 542 -19.46 -11.86 19.50
N LEU A 543 -18.32 -11.69 18.83
CA LEU A 543 -16.98 -11.86 19.37
C LEU A 543 -16.33 -10.48 19.42
N VAL A 544 -15.82 -10.08 20.58
CA VAL A 544 -15.17 -8.79 20.79
C VAL A 544 -13.69 -9.02 21.12
N ILE A 545 -12.82 -8.34 20.39
CA ILE A 545 -11.38 -8.27 20.63
C ILE A 545 -11.08 -6.90 21.24
N GLN A 546 -10.46 -6.88 22.42
CA GLN A 546 -10.11 -5.65 23.13
C GLN A 546 -8.59 -5.54 23.24
N GLY A 547 -8.02 -4.43 22.77
CA GLY A 547 -6.59 -4.15 22.88
C GLY A 547 -6.28 -3.39 24.17
N ARG A 548 -5.18 -3.74 24.83
CA ARG A 548 -4.71 -3.06 26.05
C ARG A 548 -3.20 -2.83 25.99
N LEU A 549 -2.77 -1.62 26.31
CA LEU A 549 -1.36 -1.23 26.43
C LEU A 549 -0.87 -1.15 27.89
N THR A 550 -1.79 -1.18 28.85
CA THR A 550 -1.52 -1.06 30.29
C THR A 550 -2.02 -2.29 31.05
N GLN A 551 -1.52 -2.51 32.27
CA GLN A 551 -1.90 -3.65 33.13
C GLN A 551 -3.30 -3.51 33.75
N ALA A 552 -4.27 -2.97 33.01
CA ALA A 552 -5.65 -2.88 33.46
C ALA A 552 -6.26 -4.28 33.65
N ASP A 553 -7.19 -4.41 34.60
CA ASP A 553 -7.92 -5.66 34.82
C ASP A 553 -8.79 -5.99 33.59
N SER A 554 -8.74 -7.24 33.14
CA SER A 554 -9.67 -7.79 32.16
C SER A 554 -11.06 -7.94 32.79
N LEU A 555 -12.00 -7.10 32.36
CA LEU A 555 -13.37 -7.09 32.89
C LEU A 555 -14.35 -7.69 31.87
N PRO A 556 -15.35 -8.49 32.32
CA PRO A 556 -16.39 -8.98 31.43
C PRO A 556 -17.15 -7.83 30.77
N LEU A 557 -17.39 -7.94 29.47
CA LEU A 557 -18.21 -6.97 28.74
C LEU A 557 -19.66 -7.04 29.26
N VAL A 558 -20.17 -5.91 29.77
CA VAL A 558 -21.50 -5.83 30.40
C VAL A 558 -22.63 -6.01 29.37
N SER A 559 -22.42 -5.55 28.14
CA SER A 559 -23.37 -5.66 27.03
C SER A 559 -22.65 -5.71 25.68
N PRO A 560 -23.17 -6.43 24.68
CA PRO A 560 -22.61 -6.40 23.34
C PRO A 560 -22.75 -5.01 22.71
N TYR A 561 -21.85 -4.70 21.78
CA TYR A 561 -21.96 -3.51 20.96
C TYR A 561 -23.07 -3.67 19.91
N THR A 562 -23.71 -2.58 19.52
CA THR A 562 -24.69 -2.56 18.41
C THR A 562 -24.07 -1.82 17.23
N PRO A 563 -23.95 -2.43 16.04
CA PRO A 563 -23.37 -1.79 14.86
C PRO A 563 -23.94 -0.40 14.58
N GLU A 564 -25.27 -0.24 14.70
CA GLU A 564 -25.98 1.00 14.37
C GLU A 564 -25.61 2.15 15.31
N THR A 565 -25.39 1.87 16.59
CA THR A 565 -24.96 2.90 17.56
C THR A 565 -23.54 3.34 17.28
N GLU A 566 -22.63 2.39 17.03
CA GLU A 566 -21.23 2.73 16.73
C GLU A 566 -21.14 3.49 15.40
N GLU A 567 -21.82 3.02 14.35
CA GLU A 567 -21.91 3.71 13.06
C GLU A 567 -22.39 5.16 13.20
N ALA A 568 -23.44 5.41 14.00
CA ALA A 568 -23.94 6.76 14.25
C ALA A 568 -22.91 7.68 14.95
N LEU A 569 -22.12 7.13 15.89
CA LEU A 569 -21.05 7.87 16.58
C LEU A 569 -19.93 8.24 15.60
N PHE A 570 -19.51 7.29 14.75
CA PHE A 570 -18.51 7.56 13.72
C PHE A 570 -19.01 8.55 12.69
N LYS A 571 -20.26 8.42 12.22
CA LYS A 571 -20.87 9.37 11.29
C LYS A 571 -20.84 10.79 11.86
N GLY A 572 -21.32 10.99 13.09
CA GLY A 572 -21.29 12.30 13.74
C GLY A 572 -19.88 12.84 13.96
N PHE A 573 -18.90 11.96 14.22
CA PHE A 573 -17.50 12.37 14.28
C PHE A 573 -17.00 12.87 12.93
N TYR A 574 -17.19 12.11 11.85
CA TYR A 574 -16.67 12.41 10.51
C TYR A 574 -17.38 13.63 9.89
N GLU A 575 -18.68 13.81 10.09
CA GLU A 575 -19.41 15.02 9.70
C GLU A 575 -18.81 16.28 10.34
N ALA A 576 -18.50 16.22 11.64
CA ALA A 576 -17.84 17.33 12.33
C ALA A 576 -16.38 17.51 11.88
N PHE A 577 -15.65 16.41 11.67
CA PHE A 577 -14.23 16.43 11.34
C PHE A 577 -13.93 16.87 9.90
N THR A 578 -14.92 16.76 9.01
CA THR A 578 -14.90 17.34 7.65
C THR A 578 -15.39 18.78 7.63
N SER A 579 -15.62 19.40 8.79
CA SER A 579 -16.18 20.74 8.93
C SER A 579 -17.52 20.90 8.20
N GLY A 580 -18.35 19.84 8.18
CA GLY A 580 -19.67 19.85 7.53
C GLY A 580 -19.62 20.04 6.01
N PHE A 581 -18.54 19.61 5.35
CA PHE A 581 -18.39 19.67 3.90
C PHE A 581 -19.61 19.11 3.17
N HIS A 582 -20.20 19.90 2.28
CA HIS A 582 -21.21 19.42 1.36
C HIS A 582 -21.26 20.27 0.09
N LEU A 583 -21.27 19.61 -1.06
CA LEU A 583 -21.48 20.24 -2.36
C LEU A 583 -22.88 19.93 -2.90
N GLN A 584 -23.50 20.94 -3.51
CA GLN A 584 -24.79 20.81 -4.19
C GLN A 584 -24.79 21.63 -5.48
N LEU A 585 -25.18 20.99 -6.60
CA LEU A 585 -25.44 21.64 -7.88
C LEU A 585 -26.43 20.79 -8.67
N ASP A 586 -27.61 21.35 -8.94
CA ASP A 586 -28.62 20.67 -9.77
C ASP A 586 -28.20 20.71 -11.26
N GLY A 587 -28.45 19.64 -12.01
CA GLY A 587 -28.25 19.61 -13.47
C GLY A 587 -27.27 18.54 -13.93
N GLU A 588 -26.56 18.81 -15.03
CA GLU A 588 -25.70 17.82 -15.71
C GLU A 588 -24.45 17.44 -14.88
N GLU A 589 -23.98 18.31 -14.00
CA GLU A 589 -22.80 18.08 -13.14
C GLU A 589 -23.13 17.32 -11.82
N GLN A 590 -24.40 17.01 -11.53
CA GLN A 590 -24.82 16.40 -10.26
C GLN A 590 -24.03 15.14 -9.93
N SER A 591 -23.79 14.25 -10.91
CA SER A 591 -23.02 13.02 -10.66
C SER A 591 -21.58 13.28 -10.25
N ARG A 592 -20.94 14.34 -10.76
CA ARG A 592 -19.57 14.74 -10.39
C ARG A 592 -19.54 15.34 -8.99
N ILE A 593 -20.57 16.09 -8.62
CA ILE A 593 -20.78 16.57 -7.26
C ILE A 593 -20.95 15.41 -6.27
N ASP A 594 -21.76 14.41 -6.62
CA ASP A 594 -21.94 13.22 -5.80
C ASP A 594 -20.61 12.46 -5.63
N ILE A 595 -19.82 12.32 -6.70
CA ILE A 595 -18.46 11.74 -6.62
C ILE A 595 -17.61 12.48 -5.60
N LEU A 596 -17.56 13.81 -5.62
CA LEU A 596 -16.73 14.57 -4.70
C LEU A 596 -17.24 14.49 -3.26
N ASN A 597 -18.56 14.49 -3.03
CA ASN A 597 -19.13 14.28 -1.70
C ASN A 597 -18.72 12.92 -1.11
N GLU A 598 -18.79 11.84 -1.90
CA GLU A 598 -18.29 10.53 -1.47
C GLU A 598 -16.78 10.51 -1.28
N THR A 599 -16.05 11.20 -2.15
CA THR A 599 -14.58 11.25 -2.09
C THR A 599 -14.11 11.93 -0.82
N VAL A 600 -14.72 13.06 -0.41
CA VAL A 600 -14.37 13.73 0.85
C VAL A 600 -14.56 12.80 2.03
N TRP A 601 -15.70 12.10 2.09
CA TRP A 601 -15.99 11.15 3.16
C TRP A 601 -14.92 10.05 3.27
N TRP A 602 -14.63 9.39 2.17
CA TRP A 602 -13.71 8.25 2.14
C TRP A 602 -12.23 8.66 2.22
N TYR A 603 -11.84 9.79 1.63
CA TYR A 603 -10.46 10.27 1.71
C TYR A 603 -10.14 10.85 3.08
N THR A 604 -11.12 11.37 3.83
CA THR A 604 -10.93 11.68 5.25
C THR A 604 -10.58 10.42 6.04
N HIS A 605 -11.31 9.33 5.81
CA HIS A 605 -10.96 8.04 6.41
C HIS A 605 -9.53 7.61 6.04
N ASN A 606 -9.19 7.63 4.76
CA ASN A 606 -7.89 7.20 4.27
C ASN A 606 -6.74 8.07 4.86
N ALA A 607 -6.93 9.39 4.91
CA ALA A 607 -5.98 10.33 5.52
C ALA A 607 -5.81 10.08 7.02
N MET A 608 -6.90 9.76 7.73
CA MET A 608 -6.86 9.50 9.16
C MET A 608 -6.16 8.19 9.47
N THR A 609 -6.44 7.11 8.72
CA THR A 609 -5.69 5.86 8.88
C THR A 609 -4.20 6.08 8.65
N HIS A 610 -3.80 6.78 7.58
CA HIS A 610 -2.40 7.13 7.33
C HIS A 610 -1.73 7.86 8.52
N PHE A 611 -2.50 8.68 9.25
CA PHE A 611 -2.01 9.42 10.41
C PHE A 611 -1.99 8.60 11.70
N ILE A 612 -3.12 8.07 12.16
CA ILE A 612 -3.25 7.47 13.51
C ILE A 612 -2.83 6.00 13.55
N MET A 613 -2.94 5.32 12.43
CA MET A 613 -2.64 3.89 12.29
C MET A 613 -1.84 3.67 11.00
N PRO A 614 -0.56 4.08 10.93
CA PRO A 614 0.19 4.08 9.67
C PRO A 614 0.37 2.66 9.12
N HIS A 615 -0.49 2.26 8.18
CA HIS A 615 -0.39 1.06 7.35
C HIS A 615 -1.39 1.18 6.19
N GLY A 616 -1.16 0.40 5.13
CA GLY A 616 -2.05 0.26 3.98
C GLY A 616 -2.33 -1.19 3.67
N LEU A 617 -3.11 -1.44 2.62
CA LEU A 617 -3.48 -2.80 2.25
C LEU A 617 -2.30 -3.60 1.68
N GLU A 618 -1.59 -3.02 0.70
CA GLU A 618 -0.34 -3.59 0.17
C GLU A 618 0.91 -3.16 0.94
N GLN A 619 0.79 -2.15 1.81
CA GLN A 619 1.87 -1.68 2.68
C GLN A 619 1.53 -1.95 4.16
N PRO A 620 1.47 -3.23 4.58
CA PRO A 620 1.12 -3.56 5.96
C PRO A 620 2.22 -3.16 6.94
N GLY A 621 3.49 -3.14 6.50
CA GLY A 621 4.62 -2.59 7.25
C GLY A 621 4.63 -1.06 7.20
N GLY A 622 4.31 -0.42 8.32
CA GLY A 622 4.33 1.02 8.49
C GLY A 622 4.72 1.38 9.93
N ALA A 623 3.73 1.58 10.79
CA ALA A 623 3.78 1.95 12.21
C ALA A 623 4.41 3.32 12.52
N ALA A 624 5.48 3.67 11.82
CA ALA A 624 6.17 4.95 11.96
C ALA A 624 5.44 6.07 11.21
N TRP A 625 5.73 7.31 11.60
CA TRP A 625 5.51 8.45 10.73
C TRP A 625 6.71 8.68 9.84
N GLY A 626 6.49 8.72 8.53
CA GLY A 626 7.44 9.35 7.61
C GLY A 626 7.46 10.85 7.87
N THR A 627 8.65 11.42 8.10
CA THR A 627 8.76 12.84 8.51
C THR A 627 8.15 13.77 7.47
N ARG A 628 8.39 13.54 6.18
CA ARG A 628 7.75 14.32 5.11
C ARG A 628 6.26 14.05 5.02
N ASP A 629 5.83 12.83 5.32
CA ASP A 629 4.48 12.35 5.05
C ASP A 629 3.52 12.93 6.07
N VAL A 630 3.90 12.93 7.35
CA VAL A 630 3.12 13.58 8.41
C VAL A 630 3.02 15.10 8.21
N CYS A 631 4.08 15.74 7.67
CA CYS A 631 4.10 17.17 7.35
C CYS A 631 3.25 17.55 6.12
N GLN A 632 2.77 16.57 5.35
CA GLN A 632 1.96 16.79 4.16
C GLN A 632 0.52 16.38 4.40
N GLY A 633 0.18 15.10 4.20
CA GLY A 633 -1.21 14.62 4.22
C GLY A 633 -1.96 15.03 5.49
N PRO A 634 -1.49 14.61 6.69
CA PRO A 634 -2.15 14.93 7.95
C PRO A 634 -2.16 16.44 8.24
N MET A 635 -1.01 17.11 8.16
CA MET A 635 -0.93 18.52 8.54
C MET A 635 -1.69 19.45 7.60
N GLU A 636 -1.63 19.26 6.27
CA GLU A 636 -2.46 20.04 5.34
C GLU A 636 -3.95 19.78 5.57
N TYR A 637 -4.34 18.55 5.89
CA TYR A 637 -5.72 18.21 6.22
C TYR A 637 -6.18 18.91 7.51
N PHE A 638 -5.39 18.88 8.59
CA PHE A 638 -5.75 19.52 9.87
C PHE A 638 -5.85 21.04 9.75
N LEU A 639 -4.94 21.67 9.01
CA LEU A 639 -4.97 23.12 8.81
C LEU A 639 -6.18 23.56 8.00
N MET A 640 -6.53 22.81 6.96
CA MET A 640 -7.71 23.09 6.12
C MET A 640 -9.03 22.86 6.88
N THR A 641 -9.09 21.85 7.75
CA THR A 641 -10.27 21.55 8.58
C THR A 641 -10.28 22.26 9.94
N GLN A 642 -9.34 23.18 10.19
CA GLN A 642 -9.24 23.98 11.42
C GLN A 642 -8.98 23.18 12.72
N HIS A 643 -8.41 21.97 12.63
CA HIS A 643 -7.99 21.16 13.79
C HIS A 643 -6.63 21.62 14.33
N TYR A 644 -6.54 22.90 14.70
CA TYR A 644 -5.27 23.57 15.03
C TYR A 644 -4.60 23.04 16.30
N GLU A 645 -5.37 22.63 17.31
CA GLU A 645 -4.82 22.06 18.54
C GLU A 645 -4.10 20.73 18.26
N LEU A 646 -4.72 19.86 17.47
CA LEU A 646 -4.10 18.61 17.02
C LEU A 646 -2.85 18.90 16.17
N ALA A 647 -2.94 19.83 15.22
CA ALA A 647 -1.82 20.25 14.39
C ALA A 647 -0.63 20.74 15.22
N ARG A 648 -0.88 21.54 16.28
CA ARG A 648 0.14 22.02 17.22
C ARG A 648 0.82 20.86 17.94
N ASN A 649 0.05 19.92 18.46
CA ASN A 649 0.58 18.79 19.22
C ASN A 649 1.38 17.82 18.34
N VAL A 650 0.92 17.58 17.10
CA VAL A 650 1.68 16.82 16.09
C VAL A 650 2.99 17.54 15.76
N MET A 651 2.98 18.86 15.59
CA MET A 651 4.20 19.64 15.33
C MET A 651 5.23 19.47 16.45
N LEU A 652 4.82 19.64 17.70
CA LEU A 652 5.72 19.48 18.85
C LEU A 652 6.29 18.06 18.93
N LYS A 653 5.48 17.05 18.60
CA LYS A 653 5.96 15.67 18.50
C LYS A 653 7.00 15.53 17.39
N ILE A 654 6.77 16.05 16.19
CA ILE A 654 7.75 16.04 15.08
C ILE A 654 9.06 16.71 15.50
N TYR A 655 8.99 17.91 16.08
CA TYR A 655 10.18 18.64 16.52
C TYR A 655 10.94 17.93 17.64
N SER A 656 10.24 17.20 18.51
CA SER A 656 10.90 16.39 19.54
C SER A 656 11.81 15.29 18.96
N HIS A 657 11.53 14.83 17.74
CA HIS A 657 12.29 13.80 17.02
C HIS A 657 13.39 14.37 16.09
N GLN A 658 13.69 15.67 16.16
CA GLN A 658 14.88 16.20 15.50
C GLN A 658 16.13 15.55 16.10
N LEU A 659 17.09 15.19 15.26
CA LEU A 659 18.30 14.49 15.67
C LEU A 659 19.28 15.45 16.34
N TRP A 660 19.81 15.05 17.49
CA TRP A 660 20.76 15.87 18.26
C TRP A 660 22.06 16.11 17.48
N GLU A 661 22.58 15.07 16.81
CA GLU A 661 23.88 15.10 16.13
C GLU A 661 23.84 15.87 14.81
N SER A 662 22.85 15.59 13.95
CA SER A 662 22.78 16.18 12.61
C SER A 662 21.96 17.46 12.54
N LYS A 663 21.10 17.73 13.52
CA LYS A 663 20.09 18.80 13.49
C LYS A 663 19.10 18.69 12.32
N GLU A 664 18.98 17.51 11.72
CA GLU A 664 17.94 17.17 10.75
C GLU A 664 16.98 16.14 11.36
N TRP A 665 16.07 15.58 10.57
CA TRP A 665 15.13 14.55 11.01
C TRP A 665 15.42 13.21 10.33
N PRO A 666 15.14 12.09 11.00
CA PRO A 666 15.20 10.79 10.34
C PRO A 666 14.12 10.72 9.23
N GLN A 667 14.30 9.81 8.27
CA GLN A 667 13.34 9.59 7.18
C GLN A 667 11.94 9.26 7.72
N TRP A 668 11.91 8.45 8.78
CA TRP A 668 10.74 8.09 9.55
C TRP A 668 11.14 7.79 10.99
N PHE A 669 10.19 7.91 11.92
CA PHE A 669 10.37 7.61 13.34
C PHE A 669 9.09 7.01 13.94
N MET A 670 9.25 6.12 14.91
CA MET A 670 8.12 5.69 15.74
C MET A 670 7.68 6.85 16.64
N PHE A 671 6.39 7.17 16.62
CA PHE A 671 5.82 8.23 17.45
C PHE A 671 5.28 7.72 18.80
N ASP A 672 5.47 6.42 19.08
CA ASP A 672 5.12 5.76 20.33
C ASP A 672 6.35 5.57 21.24
N GLN A 673 6.34 4.59 22.15
CA GLN A 673 7.46 4.33 23.08
C GLN A 673 8.58 3.45 22.49
N HIS A 674 8.45 2.95 21.26
CA HIS A 674 9.52 2.18 20.62
C HIS A 674 10.63 3.11 20.12
N PRO A 675 11.89 2.94 20.57
CA PRO A 675 13.00 3.77 20.12
C PRO A 675 13.54 3.24 18.77
N VAL A 676 12.73 3.38 17.72
CA VAL A 676 13.07 2.90 16.37
C VAL A 676 12.84 4.02 15.36
N GLN A 677 13.84 4.27 14.52
CA GLN A 677 13.82 5.29 13.47
C GLN A 677 14.75 4.91 12.32
N ALA A 678 14.63 5.61 11.19
CA ALA A 678 15.55 5.44 10.07
C ALA A 678 16.95 6.01 10.38
N HIS A 679 18.00 5.34 9.86
CA HIS A 679 19.40 5.79 9.99
C HIS A 679 19.91 6.62 8.80
N GLU A 680 19.21 6.57 7.66
CA GLU A 680 19.48 7.39 6.48
C GLU A 680 18.22 8.19 6.12
N TRP A 681 18.37 9.35 5.49
CA TRP A 681 17.25 10.20 5.07
C TRP A 681 17.59 11.05 3.85
N HIS A 682 16.54 11.53 3.18
CA HIS A 682 16.65 12.33 1.96
C HIS A 682 16.92 13.80 2.26
N GLY A 683 17.54 14.50 1.32
CA GLY A 683 17.93 15.91 1.48
C GLY A 683 16.75 16.88 1.58
N ASP A 684 15.55 16.47 1.15
CA ASP A 684 14.33 17.27 1.28
C ASP A 684 13.68 17.18 2.66
N VAL A 685 13.96 16.13 3.44
CA VAL A 685 13.28 15.83 4.70
C VAL A 685 13.33 16.99 5.69
N VAL A 686 14.48 17.67 5.81
CA VAL A 686 14.67 18.83 6.69
C VAL A 686 13.74 20.01 6.35
N LEU A 687 13.31 20.13 5.09
CA LEU A 687 12.49 21.24 4.63
C LEU A 687 11.03 21.12 5.08
N TRP A 688 10.55 19.90 5.34
CA TRP A 688 9.13 19.65 5.59
C TRP A 688 8.65 20.12 6.98
N PRO A 689 9.32 19.81 8.10
CA PRO A 689 8.96 20.39 9.39
C PRO A 689 9.02 21.92 9.39
N LEU A 690 10.02 22.50 8.72
CA LEU A 690 10.19 23.94 8.55
C LEU A 690 9.07 24.60 7.73
N LYS A 691 8.63 23.95 6.64
CA LYS A 691 7.44 24.35 5.89
C LYS A 691 6.21 24.32 6.79
N CYS A 692 6.04 23.19 7.48
CA CYS A 692 4.86 22.87 8.25
C CYS A 692 4.62 23.86 9.39
N ILE A 693 5.67 24.21 10.15
CA ILE A 693 5.56 25.21 11.23
C ILE A 693 5.21 26.60 10.68
N SER A 694 5.74 26.95 9.50
CA SER A 694 5.42 28.22 8.85
C SER A 694 3.96 28.28 8.43
N ASP A 695 3.44 27.20 7.85
CA ASP A 695 2.04 27.10 7.44
C ASP A 695 1.11 27.13 8.66
N TYR A 696 1.47 26.44 9.75
CA TYR A 696 0.75 26.48 11.02
C TYR A 696 0.65 27.91 11.59
N ILE A 697 1.78 28.63 11.72
CA ILE A 697 1.78 30.00 12.27
C ILE A 697 0.97 30.94 11.36
N LYS A 698 1.08 30.81 10.03
CA LYS A 698 0.29 31.62 9.09
C LYS A 698 -1.22 31.35 9.18
N ALA A 699 -1.61 30.11 9.44
CA ALA A 699 -3.01 29.72 9.58
C ALA A 699 -3.62 30.16 10.91
N THR A 700 -2.82 30.20 11.99
CA THR A 700 -3.33 30.34 13.37
C THR A 700 -2.95 31.63 14.08
N GLY A 701 -1.89 32.30 13.66
CA GLY A 701 -1.27 33.38 14.43
C GLY A 701 -0.57 32.91 15.72
N ASP A 702 -0.45 31.60 15.98
CA ASP A 702 0.14 31.07 17.21
C ASP A 702 1.68 31.10 17.18
N TYR A 703 2.25 32.28 17.42
CA TYR A 703 3.71 32.44 17.58
C TYR A 703 4.26 31.79 18.85
N SER A 704 3.41 31.43 19.84
CA SER A 704 3.87 30.83 21.09
C SER A 704 4.53 29.46 20.88
N ILE A 705 4.19 28.77 19.78
CA ILE A 705 4.82 27.49 19.42
C ILE A 705 6.35 27.60 19.29
N LEU A 706 6.87 28.77 18.88
CA LEU A 706 8.31 29.00 18.73
C LEU A 706 9.04 29.07 20.08
N GLU A 707 8.30 29.30 21.18
CA GLU A 707 8.83 29.41 22.55
C GLU A 707 8.77 28.08 23.31
N GLU A 708 8.04 27.09 22.79
CA GLU A 708 7.89 25.77 23.39
C GLU A 708 9.24 25.05 23.52
N GLN A 709 9.46 24.42 24.66
CA GLN A 709 10.69 23.68 24.96
C GLN A 709 10.51 22.21 24.60
N VAL A 710 11.25 21.74 23.60
CA VAL A 710 11.22 20.34 23.15
C VAL A 710 12.62 19.74 23.17
N GLY A 711 12.69 18.42 23.32
CA GLY A 711 13.96 17.69 23.29
C GLY A 711 14.37 17.32 21.86
N TYR A 712 15.53 16.69 21.72
CA TYR A 712 15.98 15.99 20.51
C TYR A 712 15.91 14.46 20.70
N HIS A 713 16.20 13.70 19.65
CA HIS A 713 16.51 12.27 19.72
C HIS A 713 17.95 11.99 19.25
N HIS A 714 18.55 10.90 19.73
CA HIS A 714 19.89 10.50 19.30
C HIS A 714 19.84 9.56 18.10
N LEU A 715 20.74 9.73 17.13
CA LEU A 715 20.79 8.87 15.94
C LEU A 715 21.12 7.41 16.27
N ALA A 716 21.97 7.19 17.27
CA ALA A 716 22.53 5.87 17.58
C ALA A 716 21.53 4.89 18.19
N ASP A 717 20.59 5.38 19.01
CA ASP A 717 19.67 4.55 19.80
C ASP A 717 18.22 5.04 19.77
N ALA A 718 17.93 6.12 19.03
CA ALA A 718 16.61 6.76 18.96
C ALA A 718 16.00 7.09 20.34
N LEU A 719 16.84 7.30 21.36
CA LEU A 719 16.37 7.71 22.67
C LEU A 719 16.27 9.24 22.76
N PRO A 720 15.30 9.77 23.53
CA PRO A 720 15.21 11.20 23.79
C PRO A 720 16.47 11.74 24.49
N SER A 721 16.94 12.91 24.04
CA SER A 721 18.03 13.63 24.69
C SER A 721 17.58 14.25 26.02
N GLN A 722 18.52 14.47 26.94
CA GLN A 722 18.24 15.15 28.23
C GLN A 722 18.14 16.68 28.11
N ARG A 723 18.55 17.25 26.98
CA ARG A 723 18.54 18.70 26.74
C ARG A 723 17.30 19.08 25.95
N THR A 724 16.73 20.22 26.31
CA THR A 724 15.64 20.84 25.57
C THR A 724 16.07 22.22 25.09
N GLU A 725 15.53 22.62 23.95
CA GLU A 725 15.69 23.97 23.39
C GLU A 725 14.32 24.47 22.91
N THR A 726 14.22 25.77 22.65
CA THR A 726 12.98 26.28 22.06
C THR A 726 12.84 25.78 20.63
N VAL A 727 11.61 25.61 20.16
CA VAL A 727 11.34 25.28 18.76
C VAL A 727 12.00 26.28 17.79
N LEU A 728 12.13 27.56 18.16
CA LEU A 728 12.90 28.53 17.37
C LEU A 728 14.39 28.14 17.21
N GLU A 729 15.04 27.66 18.27
CA GLU A 729 16.43 27.22 18.17
C GLU A 729 16.57 25.93 17.34
N HIS A 730 15.60 25.01 17.46
CA HIS A 730 15.49 23.85 16.56
C HIS A 730 15.37 24.27 15.08
N VAL A 731 14.54 25.29 14.78
CA VAL A 731 14.39 25.88 13.44
C VAL A 731 15.70 26.50 12.96
N LYS A 732 16.38 27.30 13.79
CA LYS A 732 17.67 27.92 13.44
C LYS A 732 18.72 26.86 13.13
N ALA A 733 18.81 25.82 13.95
CA ALA A 733 19.76 24.73 13.76
C ALA A 733 19.52 24.01 12.42
N ALA A 734 18.27 23.69 12.07
CA ALA A 734 17.93 23.08 10.79
C ALA A 734 18.20 24.01 9.59
N VAL A 735 17.99 25.32 9.72
CA VAL A 735 18.35 26.29 8.67
C VAL A 735 19.86 26.33 8.44
N GLU A 736 20.66 26.19 9.50
CA GLU A 736 22.12 26.16 9.34
C GLU A 736 22.58 24.93 8.54
N THR A 737 21.97 23.75 8.73
CA THR A 737 22.31 22.57 7.91
C THR A 737 22.01 22.79 6.42
N ILE A 738 20.95 23.56 6.11
CA ILE A 738 20.62 23.96 4.73
C ILE A 738 21.72 24.89 4.16
N ARG A 739 22.23 25.85 4.95
CA ARG A 739 23.33 26.74 4.53
C ARG A 739 24.61 25.95 4.28
N GLU A 740 24.93 24.99 5.15
CA GLU A 740 26.12 24.12 5.02
C GLU A 740 26.08 23.25 3.74
N ARG A 741 24.88 22.98 3.21
CA ARG A 741 24.67 22.21 1.98
C ARG A 741 24.77 23.01 0.69
N PHE A 742 25.03 24.32 0.74
CA PHE A 742 25.20 25.11 -0.46
C PHE A 742 26.40 24.68 -1.29
N VAL A 743 26.17 24.48 -2.59
CA VAL A 743 27.25 24.28 -3.56
C VAL A 743 28.12 25.55 -3.58
N PRO A 744 29.46 25.44 -3.46
CA PRO A 744 30.35 26.59 -3.31
C PRO A 744 30.12 27.69 -4.35
N GLY A 745 29.96 28.93 -3.88
CA GLY A 745 29.74 30.10 -4.73
C GLY A 745 28.31 30.28 -5.23
N THR A 746 27.35 29.49 -4.73
CA THR A 746 25.93 29.57 -5.07
C THR A 746 25.08 29.51 -3.79
N SER A 747 23.77 29.76 -3.92
CA SER A 747 22.78 29.47 -2.88
C SER A 747 21.89 28.28 -3.27
N LEU A 748 22.47 27.28 -3.95
CA LEU A 748 21.80 26.04 -4.33
C LEU A 748 22.20 24.92 -3.37
N ILE A 749 21.21 24.26 -2.77
CA ILE A 749 21.46 23.09 -1.91
C ILE A 749 21.79 21.86 -2.75
N ASN A 750 22.80 21.11 -2.33
CA ASN A 750 23.10 19.81 -2.90
C ASN A 750 21.98 18.78 -2.63
N TYR A 751 22.01 17.68 -3.39
CA TYR A 751 20.99 16.65 -3.40
C TYR A 751 20.97 15.78 -2.13
N ALA A 752 22.14 15.60 -1.51
CA ALA A 752 22.34 14.74 -0.34
C ALA A 752 21.72 13.34 -0.58
N GLY A 753 20.93 12.82 0.34
CA GLY A 753 20.34 11.48 0.24
C GLY A 753 19.26 11.29 -0.84
N GLY A 754 18.77 12.36 -1.47
CA GLY A 754 17.67 12.31 -2.43
C GLY A 754 16.69 13.46 -2.30
N ASP A 755 15.62 13.45 -3.09
CA ASP A 755 14.45 14.33 -2.92
C ASP A 755 13.16 13.54 -2.70
N TRP A 756 11.99 14.14 -2.97
CA TRP A 756 10.67 13.52 -2.77
C TRP A 756 10.49 12.21 -3.52
N ASP A 757 11.10 12.05 -4.70
CA ASP A 757 11.02 10.78 -5.43
C ASP A 757 12.00 9.80 -4.80
N ASP A 758 11.46 8.92 -3.94
CA ASP A 758 12.30 8.04 -3.17
C ASP A 758 13.09 7.05 -4.07
N THR A 759 12.72 6.91 -5.36
CA THR A 759 13.39 5.99 -6.29
C THR A 759 14.64 6.56 -6.93
N LEU A 760 14.77 7.89 -6.94
CA LEU A 760 15.87 8.63 -7.56
C LEU A 760 17.03 8.90 -6.58
N GLN A 761 17.21 8.05 -5.59
CA GLN A 761 18.38 8.11 -4.70
C GLN A 761 19.69 8.04 -5.51
N PRO A 762 20.70 8.84 -5.18
CA PRO A 762 21.97 8.86 -5.91
C PRO A 762 22.71 7.53 -5.76
N ALA A 763 23.27 7.02 -6.88
CA ALA A 763 24.02 5.78 -6.90
C ALA A 763 25.38 5.89 -6.17
N ASP A 764 25.98 7.07 -6.11
CA ASP A 764 27.29 7.31 -5.49
C ASP A 764 27.41 8.64 -4.72
N GLU A 765 28.54 8.83 -4.04
CA GLU A 765 28.85 10.01 -3.22
C GLU A 765 29.08 11.29 -4.03
N ALA A 766 29.53 11.19 -5.28
CA ALA A 766 29.73 12.36 -6.13
C ALA A 766 28.37 12.95 -6.53
N LEU A 767 27.39 12.11 -6.86
CA LEU A 767 26.02 12.53 -7.10
C LEU A 767 25.38 13.14 -5.85
N LYS A 768 25.59 12.56 -4.65
CA LYS A 768 25.07 13.16 -3.40
C LYS A 768 25.53 14.60 -3.17
N THR A 769 26.80 14.89 -3.46
CA THR A 769 27.45 16.16 -3.07
C THR A 769 27.46 17.22 -4.18
N LYS A 770 27.49 16.80 -5.46
CA LYS A 770 27.61 17.71 -6.62
C LYS A 770 26.32 17.88 -7.41
N LEU A 771 25.33 16.98 -7.24
CA LEU A 771 24.04 17.12 -7.90
C LEU A 771 23.15 18.10 -7.13
N VAL A 772 22.35 18.87 -7.85
CA VAL A 772 21.32 19.77 -7.32
C VAL A 772 19.99 19.40 -7.95
N SER A 773 18.99 19.08 -7.13
CA SER A 773 17.60 18.94 -7.57
C SER A 773 16.95 20.32 -7.64
N ALA A 774 16.46 20.71 -8.82
CA ALA A 774 15.76 21.98 -8.98
C ALA A 774 14.48 22.03 -8.15
N TRP A 775 13.82 20.88 -7.95
CA TRP A 775 12.64 20.81 -7.08
C TRP A 775 12.98 21.10 -5.62
N THR A 776 14.08 20.51 -5.11
CA THR A 776 14.51 20.72 -3.72
C THR A 776 14.87 22.18 -3.48
N VAL A 777 15.54 22.84 -4.43
CA VAL A 777 15.83 24.28 -4.35
C VAL A 777 14.55 25.12 -4.38
N ALA A 778 13.59 24.79 -5.24
CA ALA A 778 12.32 25.51 -5.30
C ALA A 778 11.50 25.36 -4.00
N LEU A 779 11.52 24.18 -3.37
CA LEU A 779 10.95 23.95 -2.04
C LEU A 779 11.70 24.73 -0.96
N ALA A 780 13.04 24.69 -0.97
CA ALA A 780 13.85 25.42 0.01
C ALA A 780 13.60 26.93 -0.06
N PHE A 781 13.52 27.50 -1.26
CA PHE A 781 13.10 28.90 -1.44
C PHE A 781 11.73 29.17 -0.81
N GLN A 782 10.74 28.34 -1.08
CA GLN A 782 9.39 28.48 -0.51
C GLN A 782 9.45 28.50 1.02
N VAL A 783 10.20 27.57 1.61
CA VAL A 783 10.35 27.40 3.05
C VAL A 783 11.07 28.59 3.68
N ILE A 784 12.24 28.97 3.16
CA ILE A 784 13.05 30.06 3.71
C ILE A 784 12.31 31.41 3.60
N ARG A 785 11.63 31.67 2.47
CA ARG A 785 10.77 32.86 2.31
C ARG A 785 9.61 32.88 3.30
N ASN A 786 8.98 31.73 3.54
CA ASN A 786 7.87 31.66 4.48
C ASN A 786 8.34 31.81 5.94
N LEU A 787 9.45 31.17 6.31
CA LEU A 787 10.06 31.30 7.63
C LEU A 787 10.46 32.75 7.92
N SER A 788 10.99 33.49 6.93
CA SER A 788 11.36 34.89 7.14
C SER A 788 10.17 35.76 7.56
N GLN A 789 8.94 35.35 7.20
CA GLN A 789 7.71 36.07 7.54
C GLN A 789 7.15 35.73 8.92
N VAL A 790 7.43 34.52 9.44
CA VAL A 790 6.88 34.04 10.72
C VAL A 790 7.88 34.03 11.87
N THR A 791 9.16 34.35 11.61
CA THR A 791 10.23 34.41 12.63
C THR A 791 10.58 35.85 13.03
N THR A 792 9.68 36.81 12.79
CA THR A 792 9.94 38.26 13.01
C THR A 792 10.24 38.65 14.45
N ALA A 793 9.92 37.79 15.43
CA ALA A 793 10.33 37.95 16.82
C ALA A 793 11.87 37.95 16.99
N ASP A 794 12.59 37.27 16.09
CA ASP A 794 14.03 37.37 15.91
C ASP A 794 14.34 38.10 14.59
N ALA A 795 14.43 39.43 14.68
CA ALA A 795 14.55 40.30 13.51
C ALA A 795 15.84 40.06 12.70
N GLU A 796 16.94 39.67 13.35
CA GLU A 796 18.21 39.38 12.67
C GLU A 796 18.10 38.08 11.87
N PHE A 797 17.56 37.02 12.50
CA PHE A 797 17.34 35.76 11.83
C PHE A 797 16.35 35.89 10.66
N SER A 798 15.20 36.52 10.89
CA SER A 798 14.19 36.81 9.85
C SER A 798 14.78 37.57 8.66
N ALA A 799 15.57 38.63 8.89
CA ALA A 799 16.23 39.38 7.82
C ALA A 799 17.25 38.52 7.06
N SER A 800 18.02 37.69 7.77
CA SER A 800 19.00 36.77 7.15
C SER A 800 18.34 35.73 6.23
N LEU A 801 17.13 35.26 6.59
CA LEU A 801 16.33 34.34 5.78
C LEU A 801 15.79 35.04 4.54
N ALA A 802 15.32 36.28 4.66
CA ALA A 802 14.84 37.06 3.51
C ALA A 802 15.95 37.27 2.46
N VAL A 803 17.17 37.57 2.91
CA VAL A 803 18.35 37.66 2.02
C VAL A 803 18.64 36.31 1.37
N MET A 804 18.68 35.23 2.16
CA MET A 804 18.92 33.87 1.67
C MET A 804 17.88 33.45 0.60
N ALA A 805 16.60 33.79 0.79
CA ALA A 805 15.55 33.50 -0.19
C ALA A 805 15.77 34.24 -1.52
N GLU A 806 16.15 35.52 -1.49
CA GLU A 806 16.44 36.27 -2.72
C GLU A 806 17.68 35.74 -3.45
N GLU A 807 18.74 35.34 -2.72
CA GLU A 807 19.93 34.72 -3.30
C GLU A 807 19.64 33.34 -3.90
N MET A 808 18.81 32.53 -3.23
CA MET A 808 18.30 31.25 -3.77
C MET A 808 17.52 31.48 -5.06
N LYS A 809 16.62 32.48 -5.08
CA LYS A 809 15.82 32.82 -6.25
C LYS A 809 16.68 33.22 -7.44
N GLU A 810 17.69 34.05 -7.22
CA GLU A 810 18.61 34.46 -8.27
C GLU A 810 19.49 33.30 -8.75
N SER A 811 20.00 32.46 -7.84
CA SER A 811 20.76 31.25 -8.19
C SER A 811 19.91 30.27 -9.02
N PHE A 812 18.66 30.03 -8.62
CA PHE A 812 17.73 29.18 -9.35
C PHE A 812 17.51 29.71 -10.78
N ARG A 813 17.19 31.00 -10.90
CA ARG A 813 16.91 31.66 -12.19
C ARG A 813 18.10 31.60 -13.14
N THR A 814 19.31 31.80 -12.63
CA THR A 814 20.52 31.93 -13.45
C THR A 814 21.20 30.60 -13.77
N LEU A 815 21.08 29.60 -12.89
CA LEU A 815 21.81 28.35 -13.00
C LEU A 815 20.93 27.15 -13.33
N LEU A 816 19.65 27.15 -12.95
CA LEU A 816 18.75 25.99 -13.12
C LEU A 816 17.70 26.17 -14.22
N ILE A 817 17.49 27.40 -14.70
CA ILE A 817 16.69 27.68 -15.89
C ILE A 817 17.62 27.89 -17.07
N LYS A 818 17.65 26.92 -17.98
CA LYS A 818 18.49 26.95 -19.18
C LYS A 818 17.61 26.93 -20.41
N ASP A 819 17.83 27.90 -21.31
CA ASP A 819 17.11 28.01 -22.59
C ASP A 819 15.57 27.99 -22.44
N GLY A 820 15.06 28.56 -21.33
CA GLY A 820 13.63 28.64 -21.01
C GLY A 820 13.04 27.37 -20.37
N VAL A 821 13.85 26.35 -20.10
CA VAL A 821 13.45 25.09 -19.45
C VAL A 821 14.11 24.98 -18.09
N ILE A 822 13.34 24.56 -17.08
CA ILE A 822 13.89 24.24 -15.76
C ILE A 822 14.45 22.82 -15.82
N ALA A 823 15.75 22.66 -15.59
CA ALA A 823 16.36 21.33 -15.55
C ALA A 823 15.80 20.51 -14.37
N GLY A 824 15.66 19.19 -14.55
CA GLY A 824 15.34 18.32 -13.41
C GLY A 824 16.45 18.30 -12.38
N PHE A 825 17.70 18.16 -12.84
CA PHE A 825 18.90 18.26 -12.02
C PHE A 825 20.02 19.05 -12.73
N ALA A 826 20.93 19.59 -11.92
CA ALA A 826 22.18 20.20 -12.37
C ALA A 826 23.35 19.54 -11.63
N TYR A 827 24.31 18.98 -12.37
CA TYR A 827 25.53 18.38 -11.83
C TYR A 827 26.71 19.35 -11.99
N PHE A 828 27.28 19.77 -10.86
CA PHE A 828 28.36 20.76 -10.83
C PHE A 828 29.73 20.11 -10.98
N GLN A 829 30.42 20.42 -12.06
CA GLN A 829 31.78 19.96 -12.33
C GLN A 829 32.83 20.77 -11.58
N GLU A 830 34.04 20.20 -11.44
CA GLU A 830 35.15 20.87 -10.73
C GLU A 830 35.68 22.11 -11.44
N ASP A 831 35.51 22.19 -12.76
CA ASP A 831 35.89 23.36 -13.56
C ASP A 831 34.82 24.48 -13.56
N GLY A 832 33.71 24.26 -12.84
CA GLY A 832 32.59 25.19 -12.74
C GLY A 832 31.55 25.07 -13.86
N SER A 833 31.73 24.14 -14.81
CA SER A 833 30.67 23.81 -15.78
C SER A 833 29.53 23.02 -15.13
N ILE A 834 28.36 23.03 -15.77
CA ILE A 834 27.14 22.36 -15.28
C ILE A 834 26.64 21.41 -16.36
N ASP A 835 26.50 20.15 -16.00
CA ASP A 835 25.79 19.17 -16.81
C ASP A 835 24.33 19.11 -16.36
N TYR A 836 23.42 19.41 -17.29
CA TYR A 836 21.98 19.39 -17.02
C TYR A 836 21.41 18.02 -17.31
N MET A 837 20.69 17.46 -16.33
CA MET A 837 20.02 16.17 -16.44
C MET A 837 18.50 16.37 -16.36
N LEU A 838 17.75 15.48 -17.01
CA LEU A 838 16.29 15.62 -17.17
C LEU A 838 15.97 17.01 -17.76
N HIS A 839 16.70 17.33 -18.82
CA HIS A 839 16.68 18.59 -19.56
C HIS A 839 16.93 18.27 -21.04
N PRO A 840 16.46 19.07 -22.02
CA PRO A 840 16.74 18.81 -23.45
C PRO A 840 18.23 18.76 -23.86
N LEU A 841 19.14 19.16 -22.97
CA LEU A 841 20.59 19.07 -23.18
C LEU A 841 21.18 17.75 -22.67
N ASP A 842 20.40 16.96 -21.92
CA ASP A 842 20.81 15.67 -21.37
C ASP A 842 20.98 14.65 -22.51
N GLN A 843 22.22 14.18 -22.69
CA GLN A 843 22.56 13.13 -23.65
C GLN A 843 22.82 11.78 -22.95
N GLN A 844 22.75 11.73 -21.62
CA GLN A 844 23.13 10.57 -20.81
C GLN A 844 21.91 9.73 -20.43
N THR A 845 20.85 10.35 -19.92
CA THR A 845 19.68 9.62 -19.41
C THR A 845 18.63 9.34 -20.47
N GLY A 846 18.56 10.18 -21.51
CA GLY A 846 17.48 10.16 -22.51
C GLY A 846 16.14 10.70 -21.99
N ILE A 847 16.14 11.31 -20.80
CA ILE A 847 14.99 11.98 -20.18
C ILE A 847 15.22 13.48 -20.30
N HIS A 848 14.20 14.24 -20.71
CA HIS A 848 14.35 15.65 -21.06
C HIS A 848 13.51 16.59 -20.19
N TYR A 849 12.49 16.09 -19.50
CA TYR A 849 11.61 16.93 -18.70
C TYR A 849 11.25 16.27 -17.38
N ARG A 850 11.16 17.06 -16.31
CA ARG A 850 10.71 16.62 -14.98
C ARG A 850 9.58 17.50 -14.47
N LEU A 851 8.48 16.89 -14.05
CA LEU A 851 7.26 17.57 -13.58
C LEU A 851 7.51 18.42 -12.33
N LEU A 852 8.18 17.83 -11.35
CA LEU A 852 8.35 18.35 -10.00
C LEU A 852 8.85 19.81 -9.95
N PRO A 853 10.00 20.16 -10.56
CA PRO A 853 10.49 21.55 -10.50
C PRO A 853 9.55 22.53 -11.21
N MET A 854 8.87 22.11 -12.27
CA MET A 854 7.90 22.95 -12.99
C MET A 854 6.71 23.31 -12.12
N THR A 855 6.14 22.35 -11.37
CA THR A 855 4.99 22.62 -10.48
C THR A 855 5.40 23.33 -9.21
N ARG A 856 6.46 22.88 -8.52
CA ARG A 856 6.91 23.49 -7.25
C ARG A 856 7.34 24.94 -7.41
N SER A 857 8.00 25.30 -8.52
CA SER A 857 8.39 26.69 -8.77
C SER A 857 7.21 27.65 -8.94
N ILE A 858 6.07 27.17 -9.45
CA ILE A 858 4.82 27.93 -9.56
C ILE A 858 4.13 28.02 -8.19
N ILE A 859 4.01 26.90 -7.48
CA ILE A 859 3.44 26.87 -6.12
C ILE A 859 4.18 27.84 -5.18
N ALA A 860 5.51 27.86 -5.29
CA ALA A 860 6.39 28.71 -4.49
C ALA A 860 6.36 30.20 -4.90
N GLU A 861 5.70 30.55 -6.01
CA GLU A 861 5.78 31.89 -6.63
C GLU A 861 7.22 32.32 -6.97
N LEU A 862 8.06 31.34 -7.33
CA LEU A 862 9.49 31.53 -7.57
C LEU A 862 9.76 32.08 -8.98
N VAL A 863 9.00 31.62 -9.96
CA VAL A 863 9.18 31.95 -11.38
C VAL A 863 8.27 33.09 -11.83
N THR A 864 8.68 33.78 -12.88
CA THR A 864 7.88 34.85 -13.49
C THR A 864 6.62 34.28 -14.14
N PRO A 865 5.58 35.09 -14.39
CA PRO A 865 4.38 34.64 -15.09
C PRO A 865 4.67 34.02 -16.46
N GLU A 866 5.62 34.59 -17.22
CA GLU A 866 6.00 34.06 -18.53
C GLU A 866 6.63 32.67 -18.43
N GLN A 867 7.49 32.45 -17.44
CA GLN A 867 8.10 31.14 -17.20
C GLN A 867 7.07 30.14 -16.69
N ALA A 868 6.11 30.55 -15.86
CA ALA A 868 5.03 29.66 -15.40
C ALA A 868 4.16 29.16 -16.56
N VAL A 869 3.79 30.05 -17.49
CA VAL A 869 3.09 29.69 -18.73
C VAL A 869 3.94 28.76 -19.61
N ALA A 870 5.26 29.02 -19.71
CA ALA A 870 6.16 28.14 -20.45
C ALA A 870 6.25 26.73 -19.82
N ASN A 871 6.32 26.62 -18.50
CA ASN A 871 6.32 25.36 -17.78
C ASN A 871 5.05 24.54 -18.08
N PHE A 872 3.87 25.17 -18.03
CA PHE A 872 2.60 24.47 -18.30
C PHE A 872 2.49 24.00 -19.75
N ARG A 873 3.00 24.79 -20.70
CA ARG A 873 3.10 24.34 -22.10
C ARG A 873 3.96 23.07 -22.24
N LEU A 874 5.12 23.02 -21.56
CA LEU A 874 5.97 21.84 -21.58
C LEU A 874 5.30 20.63 -20.90
N ILE A 875 4.55 20.85 -19.81
CA ILE A 875 3.74 19.80 -19.19
C ILE A 875 2.72 19.25 -20.19
N ASP A 876 1.99 20.10 -20.91
CA ASP A 876 1.00 19.68 -21.90
C ASP A 876 1.64 18.90 -23.06
N GLU A 877 2.76 19.40 -23.57
CA GLU A 877 3.46 18.82 -24.72
C GLU A 877 4.12 17.48 -24.35
N HIS A 878 4.70 17.35 -23.14
CA HIS A 878 5.60 16.25 -22.82
C HIS A 878 5.17 15.35 -21.68
N LEU A 879 4.29 15.79 -20.77
CA LEU A 879 3.99 15.06 -19.53
C LEU A 879 2.51 14.75 -19.33
N ASN A 880 1.61 15.39 -20.06
CA ASN A 880 0.17 15.17 -19.93
C ASN A 880 -0.28 13.91 -20.69
N HIS A 881 -1.09 13.09 -20.02
CA HIS A 881 -1.62 11.82 -20.53
C HIS A 881 -3.10 11.68 -20.08
N PRO A 882 -3.89 10.76 -20.67
CA PRO A 882 -5.31 10.60 -20.34
C PRO A 882 -5.56 10.30 -18.85
N ASP A 883 -4.65 9.55 -18.23
CA ASP A 883 -4.70 9.17 -16.81
C ASP A 883 -4.01 10.18 -15.89
N GLY A 884 -3.59 11.34 -16.40
CA GLY A 884 -2.96 12.43 -15.65
C GLY A 884 -1.50 12.70 -16.01
N VAL A 885 -0.90 13.70 -15.37
CA VAL A 885 0.49 14.09 -15.64
C VAL A 885 1.52 13.09 -15.09
N ARG A 886 2.58 12.84 -15.87
CA ARG A 886 3.71 11.98 -15.50
C ARG A 886 4.91 12.77 -14.96
N LEU A 887 5.68 12.15 -14.07
CA LEU A 887 6.86 12.69 -13.39
C LEU A 887 7.97 13.07 -14.38
N MET A 888 8.11 12.31 -15.47
CA MET A 888 9.12 12.46 -16.51
C MET A 888 8.56 12.08 -17.88
N ASP A 889 9.19 12.57 -18.97
CA ASP A 889 8.76 12.31 -20.36
C ASP A 889 9.18 10.94 -20.89
N ARG A 890 10.13 10.30 -20.19
CA ARG A 890 10.63 8.96 -20.44
C ARG A 890 10.95 8.27 -19.11
N PRO A 891 10.81 6.93 -19.03
CA PRO A 891 11.21 6.17 -17.85
C PRO A 891 12.73 6.12 -17.71
N ALA A 892 13.20 5.89 -16.49
CA ALA A 892 14.61 5.64 -16.23
C ALA A 892 15.12 4.44 -17.03
N ARG A 893 16.42 4.46 -17.39
CA ARG A 893 17.06 3.34 -18.06
C ARG A 893 17.01 2.09 -17.18
N TYR A 894 16.77 0.92 -17.78
CA TYR A 894 16.77 -0.35 -17.08
C TYR A 894 17.64 -1.36 -17.83
N GLU A 895 18.68 -1.86 -17.17
CA GLU A 895 19.62 -2.82 -17.75
C GLU A 895 19.84 -3.99 -16.78
N GLY A 896 18.81 -4.84 -16.64
CA GLY A 896 18.85 -6.01 -15.75
C GLY A 896 19.06 -5.64 -14.28
N GLY A 897 18.58 -4.46 -13.88
CA GLY A 897 18.56 -4.04 -12.48
C GLY A 897 19.85 -3.48 -11.89
N VAL A 898 20.85 -3.16 -12.72
CA VAL A 898 22.11 -2.57 -12.27
C VAL A 898 22.01 -1.04 -12.30
N SER A 899 22.24 -0.40 -11.15
CA SER A 899 22.21 1.06 -11.02
C SER A 899 23.50 1.72 -11.49
N THR A 900 23.35 2.82 -12.22
CA THR A 900 24.41 3.68 -12.73
C THR A 900 24.29 5.12 -12.26
N ILE A 901 23.07 5.68 -12.22
CA ILE A 901 22.81 7.07 -11.78
C ILE A 901 21.88 7.05 -10.56
N PHE A 902 20.75 6.38 -10.70
CA PHE A 902 19.73 6.28 -9.66
C PHE A 902 19.64 4.84 -9.13
N ARG A 903 19.35 4.69 -7.84
CA ARG A 903 19.20 3.38 -7.20
C ARG A 903 17.94 2.67 -7.68
N ARG A 904 16.81 2.85 -6.97
CA ARG A 904 15.61 2.03 -7.15
C ARG A 904 14.94 2.23 -8.51
N ALA A 905 15.02 3.42 -9.11
CA ALA A 905 14.49 3.67 -10.45
C ALA A 905 15.13 2.80 -11.55
N GLU A 906 16.38 2.37 -11.35
CA GLU A 906 17.12 1.48 -12.27
C GLU A 906 17.10 0.01 -11.80
N GLN A 907 16.60 -0.26 -10.58
CA GLN A 907 16.51 -1.62 -9.98
C GLN A 907 15.11 -2.23 -10.07
N ALA A 908 14.04 -1.44 -10.03
CA ALA A 908 12.68 -1.96 -10.06
C ALA A 908 12.41 -2.66 -11.41
N ALA A 909 12.14 -3.96 -11.34
CA ALA A 909 11.84 -4.79 -12.49
C ALA A 909 10.36 -4.65 -12.91
N SER A 910 9.48 -4.38 -11.95
CA SER A 910 8.06 -4.10 -12.20
C SER A 910 7.80 -2.66 -12.65
N VAL A 911 6.72 -2.47 -13.42
CA VAL A 911 6.19 -1.16 -13.80
C VAL A 911 5.07 -0.79 -12.84
N GLY A 912 5.41 -0.08 -11.77
CA GLY A 912 4.44 0.39 -10.78
C GLY A 912 5.03 1.42 -9.84
N ARG A 913 4.23 1.89 -8.88
CA ARG A 913 4.66 2.91 -7.89
C ARG A 913 5.20 4.16 -8.59
N GLU A 914 6.30 4.76 -8.14
CA GLU A 914 6.89 5.94 -8.79
C GLU A 914 7.47 5.62 -10.19
N ILE A 915 7.83 4.36 -10.45
CA ILE A 915 8.37 3.90 -11.75
C ILE A 915 7.30 3.95 -12.87
N SER A 916 6.01 3.91 -12.52
CA SER A 916 4.90 4.18 -13.45
C SER A 916 4.93 5.58 -14.06
N LEU A 917 5.68 6.49 -13.42
CA LEU A 917 5.74 7.92 -13.65
C LEU A 917 4.42 8.66 -13.41
N GLN A 918 3.27 8.01 -13.27
CA GLN A 918 2.06 8.64 -12.76
C GLN A 918 1.93 8.24 -11.29
N TYR A 919 2.59 9.01 -10.42
CA TYR A 919 2.37 8.91 -8.98
C TYR A 919 1.38 9.99 -8.56
N VAL A 920 0.21 9.56 -8.06
CA VAL A 920 -0.98 10.41 -7.91
C VAL A 920 -0.71 11.62 -7.01
N HIS A 921 0.15 11.47 -6.01
CA HIS A 921 0.57 12.59 -5.16
C HIS A 921 1.17 13.75 -5.98
N ALA A 922 2.03 13.47 -6.96
CA ALA A 922 2.63 14.51 -7.80
C ALA A 922 1.60 15.15 -8.73
N HIS A 923 0.61 14.37 -9.21
CA HIS A 923 -0.54 14.90 -9.94
C HIS A 923 -1.33 15.90 -9.08
N ILE A 924 -1.57 15.60 -7.81
CA ILE A 924 -2.27 16.53 -6.90
C ILE A 924 -1.50 17.86 -6.76
N ARG A 925 -0.17 17.82 -6.70
CA ARG A 925 0.66 19.05 -6.71
C ARG A 925 0.61 19.80 -8.05
N TYR A 926 0.41 19.09 -9.15
CA TYR A 926 0.10 19.74 -10.42
C TYR A 926 -1.26 20.47 -10.40
N LEU A 927 -2.27 19.93 -9.70
CA LEU A 927 -3.55 20.64 -9.48
C LEU A 927 -3.36 21.89 -8.62
N GLU A 928 -2.54 21.81 -7.57
CA GLU A 928 -2.15 22.98 -6.74
C GLU A 928 -1.53 24.09 -7.62
N ALA A 929 -0.61 23.74 -8.51
CA ALA A 929 0.00 24.68 -9.45
C ALA A 929 -1.00 25.23 -10.49
N SER A 930 -1.92 24.38 -10.97
CA SER A 930 -2.97 24.76 -11.93
C SER A 930 -3.92 25.80 -11.33
N ALA A 931 -4.37 25.56 -10.09
CA ALA A 931 -5.19 26.50 -9.35
C ALA A 931 -4.45 27.81 -9.05
N LYS A 932 -3.14 27.75 -8.77
CA LYS A 932 -2.31 28.94 -8.58
C LYS A 932 -2.28 29.85 -9.81
N LEU A 933 -2.30 29.26 -11.01
CA LEU A 933 -2.38 29.97 -12.30
C LEU A 933 -3.80 30.41 -12.68
N GLY A 934 -4.83 29.83 -12.07
CA GLY A 934 -6.23 30.09 -12.42
C GLY A 934 -6.77 29.22 -13.55
N GLU A 935 -6.10 28.10 -13.83
CA GLU A 935 -6.51 27.13 -14.86
C GLU A 935 -7.69 26.28 -14.34
N ALA A 936 -8.88 26.86 -14.32
CA ALA A 936 -10.06 26.31 -13.65
C ALA A 936 -10.53 24.96 -14.21
N ASP A 937 -10.70 24.85 -15.54
CA ASP A 937 -11.10 23.58 -16.18
C ASP A 937 -10.08 22.47 -15.89
N ARG A 938 -8.79 22.79 -16.02
CA ARG A 938 -7.69 21.85 -15.78
C ARG A 938 -7.66 21.34 -14.34
N ALA A 939 -7.79 22.24 -13.37
CA ALA A 939 -7.78 21.86 -11.96
C ALA A 939 -9.01 21.01 -11.59
N TRP A 940 -10.18 21.34 -12.14
CA TRP A 940 -11.42 20.60 -11.93
C TRP A 940 -11.38 19.20 -12.57
N GLU A 941 -11.07 19.10 -13.86
CA GLU A 941 -11.01 17.81 -14.57
C GLU A 941 -9.93 16.89 -13.97
N GLY A 942 -8.78 17.45 -13.58
CA GLY A 942 -7.69 16.70 -12.98
C GLY A 942 -8.07 16.01 -11.67
N LEU A 943 -9.01 16.55 -10.88
CA LEU A 943 -9.53 15.86 -9.68
C LEU A 943 -10.16 14.51 -10.03
N PHE A 944 -10.82 14.40 -11.19
CA PHE A 944 -11.53 13.20 -11.62
C PHE A 944 -10.64 12.21 -12.37
N GLN A 945 -9.54 12.66 -13.00
CA GLN A 945 -8.54 11.77 -13.61
C GLN A 945 -7.90 10.83 -12.57
N ILE A 946 -7.84 11.27 -11.31
CA ILE A 946 -7.28 10.50 -10.19
C ILE A 946 -8.33 10.09 -9.15
N ASN A 947 -9.62 10.12 -9.51
CA ASN A 947 -10.71 9.71 -8.64
C ASN A 947 -11.14 8.26 -8.95
N PRO A 948 -11.14 7.34 -7.97
CA PRO A 948 -11.44 5.94 -8.22
C PRO A 948 -12.92 5.64 -8.52
N ILE A 949 -13.84 6.58 -8.24
CA ILE A 949 -15.28 6.37 -8.46
C ILE A 949 -15.59 6.52 -9.95
N ASN A 950 -16.10 5.45 -10.55
CA ASN A 950 -16.42 5.40 -11.99
C ASN A 950 -15.26 5.89 -12.87
N ILE A 951 -14.02 5.54 -12.52
CA ILE A 951 -12.79 6.06 -13.12
C ILE A 951 -12.79 6.03 -14.66
N ARG A 952 -13.42 5.01 -15.28
CA ARG A 952 -13.53 4.87 -16.74
C ARG A 952 -14.32 5.98 -17.44
N GLN A 953 -15.13 6.75 -16.71
CA GLN A 953 -15.81 7.93 -17.24
C GLN A 953 -14.82 9.06 -17.54
N SER A 954 -13.77 9.20 -16.73
CA SER A 954 -12.73 10.22 -16.88
C SER A 954 -11.49 9.71 -17.61
N VAL A 955 -11.17 8.42 -17.43
CA VAL A 955 -9.99 7.75 -17.99
C VAL A 955 -10.42 6.46 -18.69
N PRO A 956 -10.83 6.53 -19.97
CA PRO A 956 -11.44 5.39 -20.67
C PRO A 956 -10.56 4.14 -20.77
N ASN A 957 -9.23 4.29 -20.79
CA ASN A 957 -8.27 3.19 -20.82
C ASN A 957 -7.88 2.66 -19.42
N ALA A 958 -8.51 3.12 -18.34
CA ALA A 958 -8.26 2.61 -17.00
C ALA A 958 -8.90 1.22 -16.78
N GLN A 959 -8.18 0.33 -16.11
CA GLN A 959 -8.75 -0.90 -15.56
C GLN A 959 -9.57 -0.60 -14.30
N LEU A 960 -10.54 -1.49 -14.03
CA LEU A 960 -11.38 -1.46 -12.84
C LEU A 960 -10.53 -1.52 -11.56
N ARG A 961 -11.01 -0.87 -10.50
CA ARG A 961 -10.37 -0.84 -9.18
C ARG A 961 -11.40 -0.58 -8.08
N GLN A 962 -10.99 -0.73 -6.83
CA GLN A 962 -11.82 -0.37 -5.68
C GLN A 962 -12.15 1.13 -5.69
N SER A 963 -13.43 1.47 -5.51
CA SER A 963 -13.92 2.83 -5.79
C SER A 963 -13.99 3.77 -4.59
N ASN A 964 -13.84 3.26 -3.36
CA ASN A 964 -13.89 4.08 -2.13
C ASN A 964 -12.50 4.31 -1.50
N MET A 965 -11.42 4.10 -2.24
CA MET A 965 -10.08 4.12 -1.67
C MET A 965 -9.06 4.74 -2.60
N TYR A 966 -8.15 5.54 -2.02
CA TYR A 966 -7.06 6.17 -2.76
C TYR A 966 -6.14 5.11 -3.37
N PHE A 967 -5.73 5.33 -4.62
CA PHE A 967 -4.68 4.58 -5.31
C PHE A 967 -3.45 5.48 -5.51
N SER A 968 -2.26 4.95 -5.22
CA SER A 968 -1.03 5.74 -5.16
C SER A 968 -0.39 6.02 -6.53
N SER A 969 -0.66 5.17 -7.53
CA SER A 969 -0.11 5.30 -8.88
C SER A 969 -1.06 4.81 -9.96
N SER A 970 -0.86 5.31 -11.18
CA SER A 970 -1.51 4.80 -12.40
C SER A 970 -0.47 4.14 -13.29
N ASP A 971 -0.43 2.81 -13.23
CA ASP A 971 0.62 1.99 -13.78
C ASP A 971 0.24 1.57 -15.21
N GLY A 972 1.11 1.83 -16.20
CA GLY A 972 0.90 1.28 -17.54
C GLY A 972 0.88 -0.24 -17.51
N ASN A 973 -0.07 -0.87 -18.22
CA ASN A 973 -0.18 -2.33 -18.29
C ASN A 973 0.91 -2.92 -19.21
N PHE A 974 2.16 -2.76 -18.80
CA PHE A 974 3.33 -3.33 -19.44
C PHE A 974 3.85 -4.51 -18.64
N PRO A 975 4.24 -5.61 -19.31
CA PRO A 975 4.71 -6.79 -18.62
C PRO A 975 6.11 -6.63 -18.01
N ASP A 976 6.92 -5.69 -18.50
CA ASP A 976 8.30 -5.47 -18.04
C ASP A 976 8.80 -4.06 -18.37
N ARG A 977 9.99 -3.70 -17.85
CA ARG A 977 10.63 -2.40 -18.10
C ARG A 977 11.04 -2.18 -19.56
N TYR A 978 11.36 -3.22 -20.30
CA TYR A 978 11.83 -3.11 -21.69
C TYR A 978 10.70 -2.71 -22.63
N SER A 979 9.57 -3.41 -22.53
CA SER A 979 8.33 -3.11 -23.24
C SER A 979 7.79 -1.73 -22.87
N TYR A 980 7.85 -1.36 -21.59
CA TYR A 980 7.50 -0.03 -21.10
C TYR A 980 8.38 1.07 -21.72
N GLN A 981 9.70 0.89 -21.76
CA GLN A 981 10.62 1.84 -22.40
C GLN A 981 10.36 1.98 -23.90
N GLN A 982 10.18 0.86 -24.60
CA GLN A 982 10.00 0.85 -26.05
C GLN A 982 8.65 1.48 -26.46
N ASN A 983 7.60 1.23 -25.69
CA ASN A 983 6.22 1.56 -26.05
C ASN A 983 5.60 2.65 -25.16
N PHE A 984 6.43 3.41 -24.44
CA PHE A 984 5.99 4.44 -23.49
C PHE A 984 4.94 5.41 -24.08
N ASP A 985 5.09 5.77 -25.36
CA ASP A 985 4.19 6.70 -26.05
C ASP A 985 2.74 6.20 -26.16
N GLN A 986 2.49 4.89 -26.01
CA GLN A 986 1.12 4.34 -25.93
C GLN A 986 0.34 4.83 -24.70
N LEU A 987 1.04 5.27 -23.66
CA LEU A 987 0.39 5.91 -22.52
C LEU A 987 -0.18 7.28 -22.90
N ARG A 988 0.46 7.98 -23.85
CA ARG A 988 0.10 9.36 -24.22
C ARG A 988 -1.17 9.41 -25.05
N ASP A 989 -1.33 8.46 -25.96
CA ASP A 989 -2.54 8.34 -26.77
C ASP A 989 -3.62 7.44 -26.12
N GLY A 990 -3.31 6.82 -24.98
CA GLY A 990 -4.23 5.94 -24.25
C GLY A 990 -4.48 4.60 -24.91
N SER A 991 -3.61 4.17 -25.84
CA SER A 991 -3.74 2.88 -26.53
C SER A 991 -3.33 1.68 -25.67
N VAL A 992 -2.57 1.90 -24.59
CA VAL A 992 -2.34 0.90 -23.55
C VAL A 992 -3.24 1.16 -22.35
N GLU A 993 -3.73 0.09 -21.72
CA GLU A 993 -4.48 0.22 -20.47
C GLU A 993 -3.59 0.67 -19.32
N VAL A 994 -4.21 1.29 -18.31
CA VAL A 994 -3.55 1.67 -17.06
C VAL A 994 -4.26 1.06 -15.84
N LYS A 995 -3.52 0.60 -14.86
CA LYS A 995 -4.02 -0.06 -13.65
C LYS A 995 -3.70 0.74 -12.38
N GLY A 996 -4.44 0.48 -11.31
CA GLY A 996 -4.25 1.18 -10.03
C GLY A 996 -3.15 0.55 -9.18
N GLY A 997 -2.27 1.38 -8.63
CA GLY A 997 -1.22 0.98 -7.70
C GLY A 997 -1.72 0.68 -6.28
N TRP A 998 -0.80 0.73 -5.32
CA TRP A 998 -1.06 0.45 -3.89
C TRP A 998 -2.06 1.43 -3.28
N ARG A 999 -2.77 1.00 -2.25
CA ARG A 999 -3.96 1.69 -1.76
C ARG A 999 -3.87 2.20 -0.33
N LEU A 1000 -4.66 3.24 -0.07
CA LEU A 1000 -4.90 3.89 1.23
C LEU A 1000 -3.69 4.64 1.81
N TYR A 1001 -2.58 3.97 2.08
CA TYR A 1001 -1.45 4.54 2.82
C TYR A 1001 -0.66 5.53 1.97
N SER A 1002 -0.99 6.81 2.09
CA SER A 1002 -0.33 7.91 1.42
C SER A 1002 -0.69 9.24 2.05
N SER A 1003 0.14 10.26 1.85
CA SER A 1003 -0.27 11.66 2.04
C SER A 1003 -1.36 12.10 1.05
N GLY A 1004 -1.51 11.39 -0.08
CA GLY A 1004 -2.40 11.71 -1.19
C GLY A 1004 -3.83 12.11 -0.80
N PRO A 1005 -4.56 11.32 0.00
CA PRO A 1005 -5.92 11.66 0.44
C PRO A 1005 -6.01 13.05 1.10
N GLY A 1006 -5.15 13.32 2.09
CA GLY A 1006 -5.17 14.60 2.81
C GLY A 1006 -4.86 15.79 1.91
N ILE A 1007 -3.86 15.65 1.03
CA ILE A 1007 -3.50 16.73 0.11
C ILE A 1007 -4.51 16.90 -1.03
N TYR A 1008 -5.19 15.84 -1.49
CA TYR A 1008 -6.28 15.92 -2.47
C TYR A 1008 -7.41 16.79 -1.94
N LEU A 1009 -7.83 16.50 -0.70
CA LEU A 1009 -8.87 17.27 -0.02
C LEU A 1009 -8.44 18.71 0.18
N ASN A 1010 -7.19 18.95 0.57
CA ASN A 1010 -6.65 20.30 0.68
C ASN A 1010 -6.75 21.04 -0.65
N GLN A 1011 -6.39 20.42 -1.79
CA GLN A 1011 -6.51 21.11 -3.08
C GLN A 1011 -7.96 21.35 -3.50
N LEU A 1012 -8.87 20.40 -3.27
CA LEU A 1012 -10.29 20.58 -3.52
C LEU A 1012 -10.84 21.81 -2.75
N ILE A 1013 -10.59 21.90 -1.45
CA ILE A 1013 -11.17 22.94 -0.59
C ILE A 1013 -10.39 24.26 -0.68
N SER A 1014 -9.08 24.22 -0.47
CA SER A 1014 -8.24 25.42 -0.34
C SER A 1014 -7.87 26.07 -1.68
N ALA A 1015 -7.68 25.27 -2.73
CA ALA A 1015 -7.17 25.77 -4.01
C ALA A 1015 -8.25 25.91 -5.07
N ILE A 1016 -9.19 24.96 -5.16
CA ILE A 1016 -10.21 24.91 -6.22
C ILE A 1016 -11.51 25.59 -5.78
N LEU A 1017 -12.14 25.12 -4.69
CA LEU A 1017 -13.26 25.84 -4.06
C LEU A 1017 -12.79 27.17 -3.45
N GLY A 1018 -11.50 27.26 -3.12
CA GLY A 1018 -10.83 28.52 -2.80
C GLY A 1018 -11.13 29.06 -1.41
N ILE A 1019 -11.42 28.20 -0.44
CA ILE A 1019 -11.69 28.59 0.95
C ILE A 1019 -10.47 28.26 1.82
N ARG A 1020 -9.78 29.29 2.33
CA ARG A 1020 -8.55 29.14 3.12
C ARG A 1020 -8.58 29.98 4.39
N PHE A 1021 -7.85 29.53 5.40
CA PHE A 1021 -7.74 30.20 6.68
C PHE A 1021 -6.35 30.83 6.86
N SER A 1022 -6.33 32.03 7.44
CA SER A 1022 -5.14 32.69 7.97
C SER A 1022 -5.47 33.30 9.33
N ASP A 1023 -4.47 33.86 10.03
CA ASP A 1023 -4.63 34.49 11.36
C ASP A 1023 -5.86 35.43 11.41
N GLU A 1024 -6.91 34.97 12.09
CA GLU A 1024 -8.21 35.65 12.22
C GLU A 1024 -8.81 36.15 10.88
N GLU A 1025 -8.54 35.46 9.76
CA GLU A 1025 -8.96 35.84 8.41
C GLU A 1025 -9.43 34.63 7.57
N LEU A 1026 -10.49 34.83 6.77
CA LEU A 1026 -10.93 33.90 5.73
C LEU A 1026 -10.53 34.44 4.36
N ILE A 1027 -9.75 33.66 3.60
CA ILE A 1027 -9.34 33.99 2.24
C ILE A 1027 -10.26 33.25 1.26
N ILE A 1028 -10.85 34.00 0.33
CA ILE A 1028 -11.72 33.51 -0.73
C ILE A 1028 -11.05 33.74 -2.08
N ASP A 1029 -10.77 32.64 -2.77
CA ASP A 1029 -9.97 32.59 -4.00
C ASP A 1029 -10.32 31.38 -4.89
N PRO A 1030 -11.60 31.23 -5.28
CA PRO A 1030 -12.05 30.08 -6.06
C PRO A 1030 -11.45 30.07 -7.47
N VAL A 1031 -11.22 28.85 -7.96
CA VAL A 1031 -10.72 28.53 -9.30
C VAL A 1031 -11.62 27.43 -9.86
N LEU A 1032 -12.81 27.85 -10.31
CA LEU A 1032 -13.92 26.97 -10.69
C LEU A 1032 -14.38 27.26 -12.12
N PRO A 1033 -14.58 26.26 -12.98
CA PRO A 1033 -15.02 26.47 -14.34
C PRO A 1033 -16.45 27.04 -14.41
N ALA A 1034 -16.79 27.67 -15.53
CA ALA A 1034 -18.10 28.31 -15.73
C ALA A 1034 -19.28 27.33 -15.68
N SER A 1035 -19.04 26.03 -15.89
CA SER A 1035 -20.06 24.97 -15.75
C SER A 1035 -20.58 24.82 -14.31
N LEU A 1036 -19.85 25.35 -13.31
CA LEU A 1036 -20.22 25.29 -11.90
C LEU A 1036 -20.95 26.55 -11.41
N ASP A 1037 -21.48 27.38 -12.30
CA ASP A 1037 -22.37 28.47 -11.92
C ASP A 1037 -23.57 27.93 -11.12
N GLY A 1038 -23.83 28.54 -9.97
CA GLY A 1038 -24.85 28.09 -9.02
C GLY A 1038 -24.39 27.03 -8.03
N LEU A 1039 -23.13 26.55 -8.10
CA LEU A 1039 -22.59 25.60 -7.12
C LEU A 1039 -22.73 26.15 -5.70
N ARG A 1040 -23.19 25.30 -4.80
CA ARG A 1040 -23.32 25.60 -3.37
C ARG A 1040 -22.34 24.72 -2.60
N PHE A 1041 -21.47 25.35 -1.83
CA PHE A 1041 -20.52 24.67 -0.95
C PHE A 1041 -20.81 25.05 0.50
N THR A 1042 -21.30 24.09 1.29
CA THR A 1042 -21.47 24.26 2.73
C THR A 1042 -20.20 23.82 3.47
N TYR A 1043 -19.72 24.68 4.35
CA TYR A 1043 -18.51 24.45 5.14
C TYR A 1043 -18.53 25.29 6.43
N GLU A 1044 -18.08 24.70 7.53
CA GLU A 1044 -17.94 25.40 8.80
C GLU A 1044 -16.65 26.23 8.82
N CYS A 1045 -16.80 27.55 9.02
CA CYS A 1045 -15.70 28.49 9.14
C CYS A 1045 -15.75 29.14 10.52
N PHE A 1046 -14.70 28.96 11.33
CA PHE A 1046 -14.60 29.51 12.69
C PHE A 1046 -15.79 29.17 13.60
N GLY A 1047 -16.29 27.93 13.54
CA GLY A 1047 -17.44 27.47 14.31
C GLY A 1047 -18.80 27.94 13.77
N ARG A 1048 -18.84 28.55 12.57
CA ARG A 1048 -20.07 29.00 11.90
C ARG A 1048 -20.26 28.26 10.58
N PRO A 1049 -21.36 27.50 10.41
CA PRO A 1049 -21.74 26.95 9.10
C PRO A 1049 -22.05 28.07 8.09
N LEU A 1050 -21.35 28.07 6.97
CA LEU A 1050 -21.58 28.98 5.85
C LEU A 1050 -21.85 28.17 4.58
N THR A 1051 -22.64 28.74 3.67
CA THR A 1051 -22.85 28.23 2.32
C THR A 1051 -22.32 29.26 1.33
N PHE A 1052 -21.26 28.90 0.64
CA PHE A 1052 -20.70 29.67 -0.46
C PHE A 1052 -21.50 29.36 -1.73
N VAL A 1053 -22.06 30.39 -2.35
CA VAL A 1053 -22.83 30.26 -3.59
C VAL A 1053 -22.04 30.92 -4.71
N TYR A 1054 -21.53 30.12 -5.63
CA TYR A 1054 -20.68 30.60 -6.71
C TYR A 1054 -21.54 31.09 -7.89
N HIS A 1055 -21.27 32.32 -8.34
CA HIS A 1055 -21.84 32.91 -9.55
C HIS A 1055 -20.70 33.16 -10.53
N ILE A 1056 -20.65 32.38 -11.61
CA ILE A 1056 -19.49 32.30 -12.50
C ILE A 1056 -19.90 32.78 -13.90
N GLY A 1057 -19.54 34.02 -14.22
CA GLY A 1057 -19.79 34.61 -15.53
C GLY A 1057 -18.60 34.48 -16.48
N SER A 1058 -18.87 34.51 -17.78
CA SER A 1058 -17.81 34.69 -18.79
C SER A 1058 -17.39 36.16 -18.89
N GLY A 1059 -16.08 36.43 -18.84
CA GLY A 1059 -15.55 37.78 -18.93
C GLY A 1059 -14.13 37.89 -18.34
N PRO A 1060 -13.42 39.00 -18.52
CA PRO A 1060 -12.03 39.10 -18.07
C PRO A 1060 -11.89 38.77 -16.58
N ALA A 1061 -10.95 37.87 -16.27
CA ALA A 1061 -10.61 37.48 -14.91
C ALA A 1061 -10.49 38.71 -13.99
N ARG A 1062 -11.16 38.65 -12.84
CA ARG A 1062 -11.14 39.72 -11.82
C ARG A 1062 -11.16 39.13 -10.41
N THR A 1063 -10.70 39.91 -9.44
CA THR A 1063 -10.82 39.57 -8.02
C THR A 1063 -12.28 39.28 -7.67
N PRO A 1064 -12.59 38.23 -6.88
CA PRO A 1064 -13.95 37.88 -6.52
C PRO A 1064 -14.71 39.02 -5.85
N GLU A 1065 -15.98 39.20 -6.19
CA GLU A 1065 -16.88 40.13 -5.51
C GLU A 1065 -17.82 39.36 -4.57
N LEU A 1066 -17.96 39.84 -3.33
CA LEU A 1066 -18.62 39.08 -2.26
C LEU A 1066 -19.88 39.80 -1.76
N HIS A 1067 -20.98 39.07 -1.60
CA HIS A 1067 -22.25 39.60 -1.10
C HIS A 1067 -22.89 38.69 -0.05
N ALA A 1068 -23.36 39.27 1.05
CA ALA A 1068 -24.15 38.57 2.07
C ALA A 1068 -25.50 39.29 2.24
N ALA A 1069 -26.61 38.55 2.11
CA ALA A 1069 -27.98 39.09 2.12
C ALA A 1069 -28.17 40.31 1.18
N GLY A 1070 -27.52 40.30 0.00
CA GLY A 1070 -27.57 41.37 -1.00
C GLY A 1070 -26.73 42.62 -0.66
N VAL A 1071 -25.90 42.56 0.38
CA VAL A 1071 -24.98 43.63 0.77
C VAL A 1071 -23.55 43.22 0.44
N ALA A 1072 -22.80 44.11 -0.22
CA ALA A 1072 -21.40 43.89 -0.54
C ALA A 1072 -20.55 43.71 0.74
N VAL A 1073 -19.75 42.65 0.78
CA VAL A 1073 -18.81 42.36 1.87
C VAL A 1073 -17.46 42.97 1.52
N THR A 1074 -16.97 43.86 2.38
CA THR A 1074 -15.66 44.49 2.18
C THR A 1074 -14.55 43.58 2.72
N GLY A 1075 -13.55 43.31 1.88
CA GLY A 1075 -12.35 42.57 2.25
C GLY A 1075 -11.08 43.21 1.67
N GLN A 1076 -9.93 42.73 2.12
CA GLN A 1076 -8.63 43.13 1.60
C GLN A 1076 -8.29 42.30 0.36
N VAL A 1077 -7.89 42.95 -0.73
CA VAL A 1077 -7.39 42.23 -1.91
C VAL A 1077 -5.97 41.76 -1.65
N LEU A 1078 -5.75 40.46 -1.77
CA LEU A 1078 -4.43 39.84 -1.74
C LEU A 1078 -3.89 39.74 -3.17
N SER A 1079 -2.58 39.82 -3.36
CA SER A 1079 -1.96 39.68 -4.67
C SER A 1079 -1.69 38.22 -5.02
N ASN A 1080 -1.87 37.86 -6.28
CA ASN A 1080 -1.29 36.66 -6.89
C ASN A 1080 -0.46 37.13 -8.10
N PRO A 1081 0.79 36.66 -8.27
CA PRO A 1081 1.64 37.11 -9.36
C PRO A 1081 1.15 36.71 -10.77
N TYR A 1082 0.30 35.69 -10.86
CA TYR A 1082 -0.10 35.06 -12.13
C TYR A 1082 -1.49 35.45 -12.61
N ARG A 1083 -2.36 35.91 -11.71
CA ARG A 1083 -3.76 36.23 -12.00
C ARG A 1083 -4.30 37.24 -10.99
N PRO A 1084 -5.51 37.83 -11.19
CA PRO A 1084 -6.16 38.61 -10.16
C PRO A 1084 -6.23 37.82 -8.85
N GLY A 1085 -5.90 38.48 -7.76
CA GLY A 1085 -5.74 37.81 -6.48
C GLY A 1085 -7.02 37.74 -5.65
N ALA A 1086 -6.90 37.09 -4.49
CA ALA A 1086 -7.97 36.71 -3.58
C ALA A 1086 -8.58 37.90 -2.82
N VAL A 1087 -9.70 37.64 -2.13
CA VAL A 1087 -10.25 38.54 -1.10
C VAL A 1087 -10.08 37.92 0.28
N SER A 1088 -9.48 38.65 1.21
CA SER A 1088 -9.44 38.29 2.64
C SER A 1088 -10.52 39.04 3.43
N ILE A 1089 -11.28 38.30 4.24
CA ILE A 1089 -12.28 38.84 5.18
C ILE A 1089 -11.82 38.56 6.60
N ALA A 1090 -11.74 39.60 7.43
CA ALA A 1090 -11.51 39.44 8.87
C ALA A 1090 -12.62 38.59 9.52
N LYS A 1091 -12.23 37.64 10.38
CA LYS A 1091 -13.13 36.73 11.11
C LYS A 1091 -14.28 37.46 11.80
N ASN A 1092 -14.01 38.60 12.47
CA ASN A 1092 -15.06 39.38 13.14
C ASN A 1092 -16.12 39.91 12.16
N ASN A 1093 -15.72 40.28 10.94
CA ASN A 1093 -16.66 40.70 9.89
C ASN A 1093 -17.45 39.47 9.40
N LEU A 1094 -16.78 38.33 9.19
CA LEU A 1094 -17.42 37.08 8.78
C LEU A 1094 -18.48 36.61 9.79
N LEU A 1095 -18.16 36.61 11.09
CA LEU A 1095 -19.06 36.17 12.16
C LEU A 1095 -20.26 37.11 12.35
N THR A 1096 -20.20 38.34 11.86
CA THR A 1096 -21.30 39.32 11.93
C THR A 1096 -22.11 39.43 10.65
N LEU A 1097 -21.76 38.69 9.58
CA LEU A 1097 -22.51 38.69 8.33
C LEU A 1097 -23.97 38.25 8.54
N PRO A 1098 -24.95 38.91 7.90
CA PRO A 1098 -26.35 38.50 7.95
C PRO A 1098 -26.61 37.24 7.11
N GLY A 1099 -27.35 36.28 7.68
CA GLY A 1099 -27.66 34.99 7.01
C GLY A 1099 -26.45 34.05 6.95
N ASN A 1100 -26.62 32.85 6.40
CA ASN A 1100 -25.55 31.85 6.30
C ASN A 1100 -25.01 31.70 4.87
N GLU A 1101 -25.49 32.51 3.93
CA GLU A 1101 -25.05 32.47 2.53
C GLU A 1101 -24.07 33.60 2.24
N LEU A 1102 -22.97 33.24 1.59
CA LEU A 1102 -22.01 34.18 1.01
C LEU A 1102 -21.95 33.94 -0.50
N HIS A 1103 -22.46 34.89 -1.26
CA HIS A 1103 -22.44 34.83 -2.72
C HIS A 1103 -21.10 35.34 -3.23
N ILE A 1104 -20.45 34.55 -4.09
CA ILE A 1104 -19.13 34.83 -4.67
C ILE A 1104 -19.31 35.02 -6.17
N TYR A 1105 -19.11 36.24 -6.66
CA TYR A 1105 -19.19 36.56 -8.08
C TYR A 1105 -17.81 36.54 -8.72
N LEU A 1106 -17.65 35.65 -9.70
CA LEU A 1106 -16.46 35.47 -10.50
C LEU A 1106 -16.74 35.92 -11.94
N ALA A 1107 -15.73 36.50 -12.58
CA ALA A 1107 -15.69 36.56 -14.04
C ALA A 1107 -14.40 35.85 -14.44
N GLN A 1108 -14.49 34.94 -15.42
CA GLN A 1108 -13.37 34.17 -15.95
C GLN A 1108 -13.31 34.22 -17.47
#